data_AF-A0A135LUP2-F1
#
_entry.id   AF-A0A135LUP2-F1
#
_cell.length_a   1.000
_cell.length_b   1.000
_cell.length_c   1.000
_cell.angle_alpha   90.00
_cell.angle_beta   90.00
_cell.angle_gamma   90.00
#
_symmetry.space_group_name_H-M   'P 1'
#
loop_
_entity.id
_entity.type
_entity.pdbx_description
1 polymer ?
#
loop_
_entity_poly.entity_id
_entity_poly.type
_entity_poly.pdbx_seq_one_letter_code
_entity_poly.pdbx_strand_id
1 'polypeptide(L)'
;MDSKLYLAENVLNERRPVTYRLLSRALKVNANRAKHLLFEFHRNENAKKPQTVHATYVISGIQKAPEPAPTNSHADDEDDIMDSSPYLSSSMPNQDLASDSIRTTSIVLAREEDLEDAKSTFQSISTIHVYSLEPTALPDLNVLVDSNREIARTHGQEDPLECGKQWGMIQNRNVKRRTGARPPPPAAAPAVKAPAAKPSKPTIESTVPAKRPLQREASSKEEATKSDEPKSELSSAANSQASSKPSGKAAPVKQKGSGNLFSSFAKAKPKAKVSAPAEPAAPSAEDVVLDDASEEEAEELFPDSTDKAATATRENRKEREERLKKMMDDDDDDEADDEEMPDADEEPREPTPVEQLPPSKPAELKEEVTVQGGRRRGKRQVMMKKTVKDEEGYLVTREEATWESFSEDEPVPKKKPAVNVSKGKAGKAAGQVSLLGLQVGALPERDNPAILRRACPDYTSYASTPHAPYSGGPLNLPFQRPAEACRTFSSPAVEKVINDMTSRLVDKDLAQLFRNAFPNTLDTTIRWHTNGSTSSGTNVKRDGAQWSGVQTFIVTGDINAEWLRDSTNQLTNYQTLAAKDKRLYSLILGAINTQSEFVIQSPYCNAFQPPALSGIKPEASSQKDTVHPAYDESFVFECKYELDSLAHFLQLGTEFHENTGSTEFLTDRWYKALNTVLKVVDAQSQPTFNAQGQFIKNQYTFERQTTIGTETLSLAGVGNPLNGETGLIRSAFRPSDDATILGFFIPPNAMMSVQLQKTAKVIKAAGGPADLVADLQERGTKLAKAVRDHGIVQHPKYGDVYAFEVDGYGSRILMDDANIPSLLSLPYLGFVDKSDTVYQNTRKMITDKASNPYYLVGPQFHGIGGPHIGLENAWPMSLLVQAMTSDDDAEIIGNLNLVRNSSLLGLVHESINVTNIKDYTRPWFSWANSVFAQTVLKIAAERPHLIFGANAKPYTIQ
;
A
#
# COMPACT_ATOMS: atom_id res chain seq x y z
N MET A 1 -45.70 3.87 -9.50
CA MET A 1 -45.50 3.04 -8.29
C MET A 1 -46.23 3.69 -7.14
N ASP A 2 -46.94 2.91 -6.32
CA ASP A 2 -47.36 3.37 -4.99
C ASP A 2 -46.15 3.36 -4.04
N SER A 3 -46.01 4.47 -3.32
CA SER A 3 -45.08 4.64 -2.20
C SER A 3 -45.19 3.56 -1.11
N LYS A 4 -46.41 3.09 -0.77
CA LYS A 4 -46.59 2.07 0.28
C LYS A 4 -46.14 0.70 -0.21
N LEU A 5 -46.51 0.33 -1.45
CA LEU A 5 -46.04 -0.90 -2.08
C LEU A 5 -44.51 -0.95 -2.15
N TYR A 6 -43.88 0.13 -2.65
CA TYR A 6 -42.42 0.23 -2.73
C TYR A 6 -41.75 0.12 -1.36
N LEU A 7 -42.24 0.82 -0.34
CA LEU A 7 -41.65 0.75 1.00
C LEU A 7 -41.89 -0.62 1.68
N ALA A 8 -43.04 -1.26 1.48
CA ALA A 8 -43.28 -2.61 1.98
C ALA A 8 -42.37 -3.65 1.30
N GLU A 9 -42.23 -3.59 -0.02
CA GLU A 9 -41.33 -4.46 -0.77
C GLU A 9 -39.88 -4.31 -0.31
N ASN A 10 -39.36 -3.08 -0.27
CA ASN A 10 -37.94 -2.84 -0.06
C ASN A 10 -37.54 -2.92 1.44
N VAL A 11 -38.37 -2.40 2.36
CA VAL A 11 -38.05 -2.39 3.80
C VAL A 11 -38.47 -3.69 4.50
N LEU A 12 -39.60 -4.31 4.14
CA LEU A 12 -40.13 -5.48 4.85
C LEU A 12 -39.79 -6.82 4.17
N ASN A 13 -39.92 -6.91 2.83
CA ASN A 13 -39.66 -8.16 2.10
C ASN A 13 -38.15 -8.32 1.79
N GLU A 14 -37.54 -7.35 1.11
CA GLU A 14 -36.10 -7.37 0.79
C GLU A 14 -35.20 -7.02 2.00
N ARG A 15 -35.78 -6.42 3.05
CA ARG A 15 -35.12 -6.07 4.31
C ARG A 15 -33.94 -5.11 4.19
N ARG A 16 -33.96 -4.19 3.21
CA ARG A 16 -32.90 -3.19 3.01
C ARG A 16 -33.28 -1.80 3.54
N PRO A 17 -32.31 -0.99 4.00
CA PRO A 17 -32.56 0.38 4.42
C PRO A 17 -32.87 1.29 3.22
N VAL A 18 -33.97 2.03 3.30
CA VAL A 18 -34.43 2.96 2.24
C VAL A 18 -34.30 4.40 2.72
N THR A 19 -33.36 5.16 2.13
CA THR A 19 -33.18 6.59 2.44
C THR A 19 -34.17 7.47 1.66
N TYR A 20 -34.47 8.67 2.17
CA TYR A 20 -35.30 9.65 1.43
C TYR A 20 -34.68 10.04 0.08
N ARG A 21 -33.35 9.96 -0.06
CA ARG A 21 -32.61 10.26 -1.31
C ARG A 21 -32.78 9.15 -2.37
N LEU A 22 -33.01 7.92 -1.95
CA LEU A 22 -33.31 6.77 -2.82
C LEU A 22 -34.79 6.82 -3.22
N LEU A 23 -35.69 6.94 -2.24
CA LEU A 23 -37.14 7.03 -2.45
C LEU A 23 -37.54 8.22 -3.36
N SER A 24 -36.90 9.38 -3.19
CA SER A 24 -37.10 10.57 -4.03
C SER A 24 -36.81 10.32 -5.52
N ARG A 25 -35.80 9.49 -5.83
CA ARG A 25 -35.46 9.15 -7.22
C ARG A 25 -36.33 8.02 -7.75
N ALA A 26 -36.50 6.93 -6.99
CA ALA A 26 -37.30 5.77 -7.37
C ALA A 26 -38.75 6.15 -7.70
N LEU A 27 -39.37 7.03 -6.90
CA LEU A 27 -40.72 7.53 -7.14
C LEU A 27 -40.77 8.83 -7.97
N LYS A 28 -39.62 9.40 -8.33
CA LYS A 28 -39.47 10.72 -8.99
C LYS A 28 -40.26 11.85 -8.31
N VAL A 29 -40.19 11.90 -6.97
CA VAL A 29 -40.82 12.92 -6.12
C VAL A 29 -39.80 13.83 -5.45
N ASN A 30 -40.23 15.04 -5.08
CA ASN A 30 -39.41 15.98 -4.31
C ASN A 30 -38.96 15.37 -2.97
N ALA A 31 -37.70 15.61 -2.56
CA ALA A 31 -37.12 15.08 -1.34
C ALA A 31 -37.94 15.37 -0.08
N ASN A 32 -38.63 16.50 0.01
CA ASN A 32 -39.50 16.81 1.15
C ASN A 32 -40.79 15.96 1.13
N ARG A 33 -41.33 15.60 -0.03
CA ARG A 33 -42.42 14.61 -0.10
C ARG A 33 -41.93 13.20 0.24
N ALA A 34 -40.71 12.82 -0.19
CA ALA A 34 -40.10 11.55 0.19
C ALA A 34 -39.92 11.41 1.71
N LYS A 35 -39.46 12.47 2.41
CA LYS A 35 -39.37 12.51 3.89
C LYS A 35 -40.73 12.31 4.55
N HIS A 36 -41.78 12.97 4.07
CA HIS A 36 -43.15 12.76 4.57
C HIS A 36 -43.65 11.33 4.30
N LEU A 37 -43.38 10.74 3.13
CA LEU A 37 -43.77 9.37 2.81
C LEU A 37 -43.09 8.32 3.71
N LEU A 38 -41.82 8.51 4.07
CA LEU A 38 -41.16 7.67 5.09
C LEU A 38 -41.86 7.81 6.45
N PHE A 39 -42.07 9.05 6.93
CA PHE A 39 -42.73 9.29 8.22
C PHE A 39 -44.18 8.74 8.26
N GLU A 40 -44.95 8.89 7.18
CA GLU A 40 -46.26 8.27 7.00
C GLU A 40 -46.18 6.74 7.07
N PHE A 41 -45.22 6.11 6.40
CA PHE A 41 -45.08 4.65 6.39
C PHE A 41 -44.68 4.09 7.78
N HIS A 42 -43.65 4.65 8.40
CA HIS A 42 -43.20 4.28 9.75
C HIS A 42 -44.33 4.36 10.78
N ARG A 43 -45.04 5.50 10.81
CA ARG A 43 -46.18 5.70 11.71
C ARG A 43 -47.30 4.69 11.46
N ASN A 44 -47.62 4.40 10.20
CA ASN A 44 -48.70 3.48 9.85
C ASN A 44 -48.37 2.01 10.18
N GLU A 45 -47.15 1.54 9.93
CA GLU A 45 -46.79 0.15 10.22
C GLU A 45 -46.55 -0.08 11.73
N ASN A 46 -45.88 0.85 12.43
CA ASN A 46 -45.71 0.74 13.88
C ASN A 46 -47.02 0.90 14.66
N ALA A 47 -48.04 1.57 14.10
CA ALA A 47 -49.39 1.61 14.67
C ALA A 47 -50.15 0.28 14.52
N LYS A 48 -49.85 -0.56 13.51
CA LYS A 48 -50.41 -1.92 13.40
C LYS A 48 -49.71 -2.89 14.37
N LYS A 49 -48.38 -2.77 14.47
CA LYS A 49 -47.55 -3.61 15.34
C LYS A 49 -46.28 -2.82 15.74
N PRO A 50 -46.05 -2.55 17.04
CA PRO A 50 -44.86 -1.85 17.51
C PRO A 50 -43.55 -2.54 17.08
N GLN A 51 -42.52 -1.74 16.80
CA GLN A 51 -41.19 -2.20 16.35
C GLN A 51 -41.26 -3.14 15.13
N THR A 52 -42.03 -2.74 14.11
CA THR A 52 -42.05 -3.38 12.79
C THR A 52 -41.12 -2.68 11.80
N VAL A 53 -40.89 -1.38 12.00
CA VAL A 53 -39.94 -0.55 11.23
C VAL A 53 -39.22 0.38 12.21
N HIS A 54 -37.91 0.50 12.07
CA HIS A 54 -37.10 1.49 12.78
C HIS A 54 -36.78 2.65 11.85
N ALA A 55 -36.59 3.84 12.42
CA ALA A 55 -36.16 5.02 11.68
C ALA A 55 -34.80 5.54 12.13
N THR A 56 -34.01 6.04 11.18
CA THR A 56 -32.87 6.92 11.47
C THR A 56 -33.29 8.36 11.17
N TYR A 57 -32.99 9.30 12.08
CA TYR A 57 -33.38 10.70 12.01
C TYR A 57 -32.17 11.61 11.78
N VAL A 58 -32.36 12.69 11.00
CA VAL A 58 -31.45 13.84 10.99
C VAL A 58 -32.04 14.96 11.83
N ILE A 59 -31.27 15.43 12.80
CA ILE A 59 -31.50 16.62 13.62
C ILE A 59 -30.55 17.73 13.12
N SER A 60 -31.01 18.97 13.02
CA SER A 60 -30.15 20.13 12.82
C SER A 60 -30.60 21.31 13.67
N GLY A 61 -29.65 22.04 14.24
CA GLY A 61 -29.89 23.21 15.08
C GLY A 61 -28.61 23.74 15.73
N ILE A 62 -28.75 24.65 16.68
CA ILE A 62 -27.63 25.18 17.49
C ILE A 62 -27.35 24.20 18.62
N GLN A 63 -26.13 23.70 18.72
CA GLN A 63 -25.70 22.78 19.77
C GLN A 63 -25.38 23.54 21.06
N LYS A 64 -25.59 22.93 22.23
CA LYS A 64 -25.13 23.52 23.50
C LYS A 64 -23.60 23.59 23.51
N ALA A 65 -23.05 24.68 24.03
CA ALA A 65 -21.63 24.72 24.37
C ALA A 65 -21.33 23.64 25.43
N PRO A 66 -20.19 22.95 25.37
CA PRO A 66 -19.78 22.02 26.42
C PRO A 66 -19.53 22.81 27.71
N GLU A 67 -20.08 22.34 28.84
CA GLU A 67 -19.77 22.93 30.14
C GLU A 67 -18.29 22.67 30.51
N PRO A 68 -17.57 23.66 31.06
CA PRO A 68 -16.23 23.44 31.57
C PRO A 68 -16.27 22.45 32.74
N ALA A 69 -15.32 21.51 32.79
CA ALA A 69 -15.25 20.51 33.83
C ALA A 69 -15.09 21.15 35.23
N PRO A 70 -15.71 20.60 36.29
CA PRO A 70 -15.69 21.22 37.61
C PRO A 70 -14.28 21.27 38.19
N THR A 71 -13.80 22.48 38.46
CA THR A 71 -12.53 22.73 39.14
C THR A 71 -12.63 22.36 40.62
N ASN A 72 -11.97 21.27 41.02
CA ASN A 72 -11.75 20.97 42.44
C ASN A 72 -10.79 22.00 43.04
N SER A 73 -11.33 23.00 43.74
CA SER A 73 -10.56 23.95 44.54
C SER A 73 -11.00 23.88 46.01
N HIS A 74 -10.11 23.36 46.86
CA HIS A 74 -10.11 23.53 48.30
C HIS A 74 -8.88 24.38 48.68
N ALA A 75 -8.91 24.93 49.90
CA ALA A 75 -7.93 25.86 50.49
C ALA A 75 -8.04 27.29 49.97
N ASP A 76 -8.70 28.13 50.78
CA ASP A 76 -8.30 29.52 50.99
C ASP A 76 -6.88 29.55 51.59
N ASP A 77 -6.04 30.49 51.15
CA ASP A 77 -5.37 31.47 52.02
C ASP A 77 -4.70 32.53 51.13
N GLU A 78 -4.49 33.73 51.69
CA GLU A 78 -3.92 34.89 50.99
C GLU A 78 -2.38 34.82 50.97
N ASP A 79 -1.72 35.41 49.97
CA ASP A 79 -0.63 36.38 50.22
C ASP A 79 -0.09 37.10 48.97
N ASP A 80 0.01 38.42 49.13
CA ASP A 80 0.90 39.43 48.55
C ASP A 80 1.12 39.69 47.03
N ILE A 81 1.31 40.99 46.77
CA ILE A 81 1.51 41.67 45.49
C ILE A 81 2.99 42.00 45.28
N MET A 82 3.53 41.91 44.06
CA MET A 82 4.47 42.92 43.55
C MET A 82 4.49 43.00 42.01
N ASP A 83 4.41 44.22 41.49
CA ASP A 83 4.40 44.55 40.06
C ASP A 83 5.69 45.34 39.71
N SER A 84 6.27 45.16 38.52
CA SER A 84 7.55 45.81 38.15
C SER A 84 7.85 45.98 36.64
N SER A 85 6.81 46.14 35.82
CA SER A 85 6.81 47.14 34.71
C SER A 85 7.87 46.97 33.56
N PRO A 86 7.98 47.87 32.54
CA PRO A 86 7.72 47.40 31.16
C PRO A 86 8.72 47.84 30.07
N TYR A 87 8.53 47.37 28.83
CA TYR A 87 8.78 48.17 27.62
C TYR A 87 7.79 47.80 26.50
N LEU A 88 7.47 48.77 25.62
CA LEU A 88 6.35 48.70 24.69
C LEU A 88 6.73 48.24 23.27
N SER A 89 5.78 47.60 22.61
CA SER A 89 5.58 47.72 21.15
C SER A 89 4.14 48.21 20.89
N SER A 90 3.91 48.85 19.76
CA SER A 90 2.79 49.80 19.58
C SER A 90 1.56 49.25 18.84
N SER A 91 0.47 50.03 18.90
CA SER A 91 -0.68 50.05 17.98
C SER A 91 -1.54 48.79 17.85
N MET A 92 -2.54 48.66 18.72
CA MET A 92 -3.97 48.85 18.39
C MET A 92 -4.79 49.02 19.71
N PRO A 93 -5.97 49.67 19.70
CA PRO A 93 -6.78 49.83 20.91
C PRO A 93 -7.46 48.51 21.29
N ASN A 94 -7.39 48.17 22.58
CA ASN A 94 -8.05 46.99 23.13
C ASN A 94 -9.58 47.20 23.13
N GLN A 95 -10.34 46.36 22.42
CA GLN A 95 -11.79 46.22 22.62
C GLN A 95 -12.03 45.09 23.61
N ASP A 96 -13.06 45.23 24.45
CA ASP A 96 -13.37 44.26 25.49
C ASP A 96 -13.61 42.86 24.90
N LEU A 97 -12.75 41.90 25.28
CA LEU A 97 -12.93 40.49 24.97
C LEU A 97 -14.05 39.88 25.83
N ALA A 98 -15.28 40.32 25.56
CA ALA A 98 -16.44 39.47 25.78
C ALA A 98 -16.21 38.14 25.03
N SER A 99 -16.44 37.02 25.71
CA SER A 99 -16.25 35.70 25.11
C SER A 99 -17.34 35.42 24.06
N ASP A 100 -17.07 35.81 22.81
CA ASP A 100 -17.97 35.59 21.68
C ASP A 100 -18.15 34.09 21.42
N SER A 101 -19.20 33.53 22.02
CA SER A 101 -19.57 32.13 21.87
C SER A 101 -20.12 31.88 20.46
N ILE A 102 -19.21 31.47 19.56
CA ILE A 102 -19.52 31.15 18.17
C ILE A 102 -20.66 30.14 18.12
N ARG A 103 -21.81 30.55 17.57
CA ARG A 103 -23.03 29.73 17.53
C ARG A 103 -22.95 28.67 16.43
N THR A 104 -22.25 27.58 16.72
CA THR A 104 -22.15 26.43 15.82
C THR A 104 -23.52 25.81 15.54
N THR A 105 -23.88 25.76 14.25
CA THR A 105 -25.05 25.00 13.78
C THR A 105 -24.59 23.59 13.42
N SER A 106 -25.01 22.62 14.22
CA SER A 106 -24.66 21.21 14.05
C SER A 106 -25.74 20.44 13.29
N ILE A 107 -25.33 19.34 12.65
CA ILE A 107 -26.23 18.35 12.03
C ILE A 107 -25.83 16.99 12.58
N VAL A 108 -26.77 16.28 13.19
CA VAL A 108 -26.56 14.97 13.84
C VAL A 108 -27.49 13.94 13.19
N LEU A 109 -26.92 12.78 12.87
CA LEU A 109 -27.67 11.57 12.46
C LEU A 109 -27.81 10.68 13.70
N ALA A 110 -29.04 10.36 14.09
CA ALA A 110 -29.35 9.59 15.30
C ALA A 110 -30.35 8.46 14.98
N ARG A 111 -30.22 7.32 15.66
CA ARG A 111 -31.22 6.23 15.56
C ARG A 111 -32.47 6.60 16.36
N GLU A 112 -33.57 5.90 16.11
CA GLU A 112 -34.83 6.11 16.84
C GLU A 112 -34.68 5.89 18.35
N GLU A 113 -33.87 4.93 18.78
CA GLU A 113 -33.54 4.69 20.19
C GLU A 113 -32.74 5.83 20.85
N ASP A 114 -31.85 6.50 20.11
CA ASP A 114 -30.98 7.57 20.64
C ASP A 114 -31.62 8.97 20.48
N LEU A 115 -32.84 9.06 19.95
CA LEU A 115 -33.43 10.31 19.45
C LEU A 115 -33.60 11.38 20.54
N GLU A 116 -34.03 11.02 21.76
CA GLU A 116 -34.20 11.99 22.85
C GLU A 116 -32.85 12.44 23.45
N ASP A 117 -31.88 11.53 23.55
CA ASP A 117 -30.53 11.87 24.00
C ASP A 117 -29.86 12.80 22.98
N ALA A 118 -29.98 12.52 21.67
CA ALA A 118 -29.48 13.37 20.61
C ALA A 118 -30.15 14.76 20.62
N LYS A 119 -31.47 14.85 20.81
CA LYS A 119 -32.18 16.12 21.01
C LYS A 119 -31.65 16.90 22.22
N SER A 120 -31.31 16.22 23.32
CA SER A 120 -30.84 16.85 24.56
C SER A 120 -29.54 17.66 24.37
N THR A 121 -28.73 17.32 23.37
CA THR A 121 -27.46 18.03 23.04
C THR A 121 -27.67 19.40 22.41
N PHE A 122 -28.86 19.68 21.86
CA PHE A 122 -29.16 20.96 21.19
C PHE A 122 -29.71 22.01 22.16
N GLN A 123 -29.31 23.27 21.93
CA GLN A 123 -29.88 24.44 22.61
C GLN A 123 -31.19 24.86 21.91
N SER A 124 -31.21 24.81 20.57
CA SER A 124 -32.42 25.07 19.78
C SER A 124 -32.38 24.25 18.48
N ILE A 125 -33.36 23.37 18.29
CA ILE A 125 -33.47 22.53 17.10
C ILE A 125 -34.24 23.28 16.00
N SER A 126 -33.65 23.36 14.80
CA SER A 126 -34.23 24.00 13.62
C SER A 126 -35.01 23.02 12.74
N THR A 127 -34.53 21.77 12.59
CA THR A 127 -35.27 20.71 11.87
C THR A 127 -35.03 19.32 12.48
N ILE A 128 -36.04 18.45 12.42
CA ILE A 128 -35.94 17.00 12.60
C ILE A 128 -36.66 16.33 11.43
N HIS A 129 -36.08 15.31 10.81
CA HIS A 129 -36.76 14.50 9.79
C HIS A 129 -36.21 13.08 9.69
N VAL A 130 -37.04 12.14 9.23
CA VAL A 130 -36.62 10.78 8.91
C VAL A 130 -35.64 10.80 7.73
N TYR A 131 -34.48 10.16 7.92
CA TYR A 131 -33.43 9.98 6.92
C TYR A 131 -33.61 8.66 6.15
N SER A 132 -33.80 7.56 6.88
CA SER A 132 -34.03 6.21 6.36
C SER A 132 -35.06 5.44 7.19
N LEU A 133 -35.56 4.35 6.61
CA LEU A 133 -36.31 3.32 7.29
C LEU A 133 -35.70 1.94 7.04
N GLU A 134 -35.74 1.12 8.08
CA GLU A 134 -35.09 -0.19 8.16
C GLU A 134 -35.96 -1.17 8.99
N PRO A 135 -35.94 -2.49 8.71
CA PRO A 135 -36.77 -3.47 9.43
C PRO A 135 -36.30 -3.78 10.86
N THR A 136 -35.09 -3.34 11.23
CA THR A 136 -34.44 -3.56 12.52
C THR A 136 -33.52 -2.38 12.82
N ALA A 137 -33.40 -1.99 14.09
CA ALA A 137 -32.42 -0.99 14.53
C ALA A 137 -31.02 -1.26 13.94
N LEU A 138 -30.37 -0.23 13.40
CA LEU A 138 -29.04 -0.35 12.81
C LEU A 138 -27.99 -0.47 13.93
N PRO A 139 -27.13 -1.51 13.91
CA PRO A 139 -25.98 -1.59 14.82
C PRO A 139 -24.85 -0.61 14.42
N ASP A 140 -24.85 -0.17 13.15
CA ASP A 140 -23.94 0.82 12.60
C ASP A 140 -24.68 1.63 11.52
N LEU A 141 -24.55 2.96 11.55
CA LEU A 141 -25.11 3.89 10.57
C LEU A 141 -24.35 3.87 9.23
N ASN A 142 -23.12 3.33 9.17
CA ASN A 142 -22.35 3.20 7.92
C ASN A 142 -23.06 2.37 6.85
N VAL A 143 -23.99 1.48 7.21
CA VAL A 143 -24.81 0.70 6.25
C VAL A 143 -25.59 1.61 5.29
N LEU A 144 -25.90 2.85 5.70
CA LEU A 144 -26.58 3.86 4.86
C LEU A 144 -25.68 4.41 3.72
N VAL A 145 -24.39 4.09 3.71
CA VAL A 145 -23.49 4.40 2.59
C VAL A 145 -23.84 3.56 1.36
N ASP A 146 -24.27 2.31 1.52
CA ASP A 146 -24.61 1.44 0.38
C ASP A 146 -25.86 1.93 -0.38
N SER A 147 -26.85 2.48 0.34
CA SER A 147 -27.99 3.17 -0.31
C SER A 147 -27.54 4.37 -1.16
N ASN A 148 -26.42 5.03 -0.80
CA ASN A 148 -25.85 6.12 -1.61
C ASN A 148 -25.01 5.58 -2.79
N ARG A 149 -24.35 4.43 -2.65
CA ARG A 149 -23.67 3.72 -3.76
C ARG A 149 -24.68 3.21 -4.79
N GLU A 150 -25.83 2.69 -4.34
CA GLU A 150 -26.93 2.29 -5.22
C GLU A 150 -27.48 3.48 -6.03
N ILE A 151 -27.73 4.62 -5.38
CA ILE A 151 -28.12 5.86 -6.07
C ILE A 151 -27.15 6.21 -7.19
N ALA A 152 -25.83 6.17 -6.93
CA ALA A 152 -24.82 6.47 -7.93
C ALA A 152 -24.81 5.47 -9.10
N ARG A 153 -25.01 4.17 -8.81
CA ARG A 153 -25.06 3.11 -9.83
C ARG A 153 -26.33 3.19 -10.70
N THR A 154 -27.49 3.35 -10.09
CA THR A 154 -28.81 3.24 -10.75
C THR A 154 -29.22 4.55 -11.43
N HIS A 155 -28.85 5.70 -10.86
CA HIS A 155 -29.27 7.03 -11.34
C HIS A 155 -28.12 7.92 -11.83
N GLY A 156 -26.87 7.44 -11.84
CA GLY A 156 -25.69 8.24 -12.18
C GLY A 156 -25.58 8.75 -13.63
N GLN A 157 -26.46 8.30 -14.53
CA GLN A 157 -26.55 8.80 -15.91
C GLN A 157 -27.61 9.90 -16.10
N GLU A 158 -28.52 10.07 -15.15
CA GLU A 158 -29.58 11.09 -15.17
C GLU A 158 -28.96 12.50 -15.03
N ASP A 159 -29.42 13.49 -15.80
CA ASP A 159 -28.82 14.83 -15.77
C ASP A 159 -29.26 15.61 -14.51
N PRO A 160 -28.32 16.01 -13.62
CA PRO A 160 -28.69 16.71 -12.38
C PRO A 160 -29.29 18.10 -12.60
N LEU A 161 -29.04 18.77 -13.72
CA LEU A 161 -29.60 20.09 -14.01
C LEU A 161 -31.04 20.02 -14.53
N GLU A 162 -31.44 18.90 -15.12
CA GLU A 162 -32.79 18.66 -15.62
C GLU A 162 -33.65 17.98 -14.54
N CYS A 163 -33.22 16.81 -14.07
CA CYS A 163 -33.96 16.02 -13.09
C CYS A 163 -33.85 16.57 -11.66
N GLY A 164 -32.81 17.34 -11.34
CA GLY A 164 -32.58 17.88 -9.99
C GLY A 164 -33.72 18.76 -9.46
N LYS A 165 -34.43 19.50 -10.35
CA LYS A 165 -35.62 20.29 -9.96
C LYS A 165 -36.71 19.39 -9.36
N GLN A 166 -36.93 18.22 -9.96
CA GLN A 166 -37.95 17.26 -9.52
C GLN A 166 -37.64 16.68 -8.14
N TRP A 167 -36.36 16.44 -7.84
CA TRP A 167 -35.91 15.96 -6.53
C TRP A 167 -35.82 17.06 -5.45
N GLY A 168 -35.94 18.34 -5.83
CA GLY A 168 -35.83 19.47 -4.90
C GLY A 168 -34.41 20.01 -4.71
N MET A 169 -33.52 19.85 -5.69
CA MET A 169 -32.21 20.48 -5.70
C MET A 169 -32.34 22.01 -5.86
N ILE A 170 -31.73 22.76 -4.94
CA ILE A 170 -31.68 24.22 -5.01
C ILE A 170 -30.71 24.61 -6.13
N GLN A 171 -31.25 25.12 -7.25
CA GLN A 171 -30.46 25.60 -8.38
C GLN A 171 -30.22 27.12 -8.26
N ASN A 172 -28.96 27.53 -8.18
CA ASN A 172 -28.58 28.94 -8.29
C ASN A 172 -28.80 29.42 -9.74
N ARG A 173 -29.50 30.54 -9.92
CA ARG A 173 -29.90 31.11 -11.22
C ARG A 173 -28.71 31.50 -12.12
N ASN A 174 -27.51 31.64 -11.55
CA ASN A 174 -26.30 32.01 -12.26
C ASN A 174 -25.49 30.80 -12.78
N VAL A 175 -25.92 29.56 -12.50
CA VAL A 175 -25.23 28.34 -12.96
C VAL A 175 -25.40 28.17 -14.47
N LYS A 176 -24.28 28.23 -15.20
CA LYS A 176 -24.22 27.97 -16.65
C LYS A 176 -23.55 26.61 -16.90
N ARG A 177 -24.08 25.80 -17.83
CA ARG A 177 -23.35 24.62 -18.34
C ARG A 177 -22.07 25.11 -19.05
N ARG A 178 -20.92 24.51 -18.76
CA ARG A 178 -19.65 24.78 -19.46
C ARG A 178 -19.76 24.27 -20.90
N THR A 179 -19.58 25.13 -21.90
CA THR A 179 -19.78 24.81 -23.33
C THR A 179 -18.61 24.06 -23.96
N GLY A 180 -18.06 23.08 -23.24
CA GLY A 180 -17.14 22.08 -23.75
C GLY A 180 -17.85 20.73 -23.90
N ALA A 181 -17.35 19.86 -24.79
CA ALA A 181 -17.92 18.52 -24.93
C ALA A 181 -17.86 17.76 -23.59
N ARG A 182 -18.99 17.16 -23.19
CA ARG A 182 -19.04 16.22 -22.06
C ARG A 182 -18.07 15.08 -22.39
N PRO A 183 -17.04 14.78 -21.56
CA PRO A 183 -16.25 13.58 -21.76
C PRO A 183 -17.22 12.39 -21.73
N PRO A 184 -17.08 11.40 -22.64
CA PRO A 184 -18.05 10.33 -22.75
C PRO A 184 -18.19 9.62 -21.40
N PRO A 185 -19.40 9.22 -20.98
CA PRO A 185 -19.54 8.39 -19.80
C PRO A 185 -18.68 7.13 -19.99
N PRO A 186 -18.00 6.63 -18.93
CA PRO A 186 -17.18 5.43 -19.05
C PRO A 186 -18.05 4.31 -19.62
N ALA A 187 -17.59 3.72 -20.73
CA ALA A 187 -18.39 2.76 -21.48
C ALA A 187 -18.84 1.63 -20.54
N ALA A 188 -20.15 1.40 -20.47
CA ALA A 188 -20.69 0.30 -19.70
C ALA A 188 -20.03 -0.99 -20.18
N ALA A 189 -19.36 -1.70 -19.26
CA ALA A 189 -18.56 -2.88 -19.62
C ALA A 189 -19.41 -3.85 -20.45
N PRO A 190 -18.93 -4.30 -21.64
CA PRO A 190 -19.76 -5.05 -22.57
C PRO A 190 -20.25 -6.32 -21.88
N ALA A 191 -21.58 -6.41 -21.69
CA ALA A 191 -22.20 -7.55 -21.05
C ALA A 191 -21.80 -8.83 -21.79
N VAL A 192 -21.10 -9.72 -21.09
CA VAL A 192 -20.53 -10.94 -21.68
C VAL A 192 -21.67 -11.81 -22.19
N LYS A 193 -21.92 -11.77 -23.50
CA LYS A 193 -22.86 -12.67 -24.16
C LYS A 193 -22.36 -14.09 -23.97
N ALA A 194 -23.11 -14.89 -23.21
CA ALA A 194 -22.85 -16.31 -23.05
C ALA A 194 -22.78 -16.98 -24.44
N PRO A 195 -21.78 -17.84 -24.74
CA PRO A 195 -21.68 -18.49 -26.03
C PRO A 195 -22.93 -19.33 -26.35
N ALA A 196 -23.60 -19.00 -27.45
CA ALA A 196 -24.78 -19.75 -27.90
C ALA A 196 -24.34 -21.12 -28.44
N ALA A 197 -24.91 -22.20 -27.89
CA ALA A 197 -24.58 -23.57 -28.27
C ALA A 197 -25.63 -24.19 -29.20
N LYS A 198 -25.20 -24.64 -30.39
CA LYS A 198 -25.81 -25.70 -31.25
C LYS A 198 -25.04 -25.80 -32.59
N PRO A 199 -25.12 -26.92 -33.33
CA PRO A 199 -25.49 -28.29 -32.95
C PRO A 199 -24.30 -29.26 -33.16
N SER A 200 -24.51 -30.58 -33.08
CA SER A 200 -23.48 -31.60 -33.32
C SER A 200 -23.99 -32.79 -34.16
N LYS A 201 -23.05 -33.57 -34.71
CA LYS A 201 -23.19 -34.77 -35.58
C LYS A 201 -23.46 -34.50 -37.08
N PRO A 202 -23.14 -35.45 -38.01
CA PRO A 202 -22.68 -36.83 -37.78
C PRO A 202 -21.26 -37.17 -38.28
N THR A 203 -20.83 -38.40 -37.96
CA THR A 203 -19.53 -39.01 -38.33
C THR A 203 -19.64 -39.79 -39.64
N ILE A 204 -18.57 -39.85 -40.44
CA ILE A 204 -18.37 -40.88 -41.49
C ILE A 204 -16.96 -41.49 -41.36
N GLU A 205 -16.95 -42.79 -41.03
CA GLU A 205 -16.15 -43.91 -41.56
C GLU A 205 -14.83 -43.61 -42.34
N SER A 206 -13.68 -44.15 -41.91
CA SER A 206 -13.10 -45.48 -42.28
C SER A 206 -12.11 -45.36 -43.47
N THR A 207 -10.98 -46.07 -43.57
CA THR A 207 -10.60 -47.45 -43.17
C THR A 207 -9.18 -47.57 -42.57
N VAL A 208 -8.82 -48.79 -42.15
CA VAL A 208 -7.57 -49.19 -41.45
C VAL A 208 -6.99 -50.43 -42.17
N PRO A 209 -5.66 -50.51 -42.45
CA PRO A 209 -4.77 -51.41 -41.69
C PRO A 209 -3.32 -50.88 -41.50
N ALA A 210 -2.59 -51.01 -40.37
CA ALA A 210 -2.53 -51.93 -39.22
C ALA A 210 -1.62 -53.18 -39.38
N LYS A 211 -0.54 -53.24 -38.57
CA LYS A 211 0.07 -54.48 -38.04
C LYS A 211 1.00 -54.26 -36.81
N ARG A 212 0.40 -54.44 -35.63
CA ARG A 212 0.84 -55.20 -34.42
C ARG A 212 2.13 -56.08 -34.52
N PRO A 213 2.72 -56.59 -33.40
CA PRO A 213 2.97 -55.98 -32.05
C PRO A 213 4.18 -56.55 -31.20
N LEU A 214 4.36 -56.02 -29.98
CA LEU A 214 4.67 -56.70 -28.68
C LEU A 214 5.99 -57.48 -28.38
N GLN A 215 6.30 -57.42 -27.06
CA GLN A 215 6.84 -58.46 -26.15
C GLN A 215 8.31 -58.46 -25.66
N ARG A 216 8.40 -58.35 -24.32
CA ARG A 216 9.40 -58.77 -23.30
C ARG A 216 10.60 -59.65 -23.70
N GLU A 217 11.73 -59.40 -23.03
CA GLU A 217 12.47 -60.44 -22.26
C GLU A 217 13.21 -59.81 -21.05
N ALA A 218 13.87 -60.60 -20.18
CA ALA A 218 14.40 -60.14 -18.87
C ALA A 218 15.52 -60.99 -18.23
N SER A 219 16.41 -60.35 -17.45
CA SER A 219 17.45 -60.94 -16.57
C SER A 219 17.91 -59.90 -15.52
N SER A 220 17.68 -60.09 -14.21
CA SER A 220 18.57 -60.69 -13.17
C SER A 220 19.83 -59.87 -12.84
N LYS A 221 19.93 -59.25 -11.64
CA LYS A 221 20.73 -59.68 -10.44
C LYS A 221 22.27 -59.58 -10.63
N GLU A 222 23.11 -59.18 -9.66
CA GLU A 222 22.99 -59.15 -8.19
C GLU A 222 23.88 -58.04 -7.53
N GLU A 223 23.58 -57.80 -6.24
CA GLU A 223 24.42 -57.48 -5.04
C GLU A 223 25.97 -57.54 -5.11
N ALA A 224 26.77 -56.95 -4.19
CA ALA A 224 26.57 -55.97 -3.08
C ALA A 224 27.92 -55.53 -2.45
N THR A 225 27.95 -54.47 -1.61
CA THR A 225 28.92 -54.17 -0.50
C THR A 225 30.45 -54.10 -0.79
N LYS A 226 31.35 -53.42 -0.05
CA LYS A 226 31.41 -52.69 1.24
C LYS A 226 32.66 -51.74 1.17
N SER A 227 32.62 -50.47 1.60
CA SER A 227 32.94 -49.89 2.92
C SER A 227 34.43 -49.60 3.25
N ASP A 228 34.60 -48.62 4.14
CA ASP A 228 35.71 -48.36 5.08
C ASP A 228 36.99 -47.58 4.64
N GLU A 229 36.96 -46.29 5.05
CA GLU A 229 38.07 -45.43 5.47
C GLU A 229 38.86 -46.05 6.66
N PRO A 230 40.07 -45.59 7.01
CA PRO A 230 40.15 -44.78 8.25
C PRO A 230 41.25 -43.68 8.32
N LYS A 231 41.06 -42.81 9.32
CA LYS A 231 41.78 -41.56 9.69
C LYS A 231 43.10 -41.77 10.45
N SER A 232 43.93 -40.71 10.53
CA SER A 232 44.60 -40.11 11.73
C SER A 232 45.83 -39.24 11.34
N GLU A 233 46.34 -38.23 12.07
CA GLU A 233 45.85 -37.36 13.17
C GLU A 233 46.75 -36.08 13.31
N LEU A 234 46.29 -35.05 14.05
CA LEU A 234 47.03 -34.03 14.88
C LEU A 234 48.44 -33.52 14.46
N SER A 235 48.78 -32.21 14.46
CA SER A 235 48.75 -31.28 15.62
C SER A 235 49.31 -29.85 15.36
N SER A 236 48.99 -28.92 16.28
CA SER A 236 49.77 -27.74 16.80
C SER A 236 50.37 -26.61 15.91
N ALA A 237 49.72 -25.44 16.00
CA ALA A 237 50.21 -24.18 16.63
C ALA A 237 51.30 -23.22 16.03
N ALA A 238 51.02 -21.92 16.23
CA ALA A 238 51.93 -20.79 16.55
C ALA A 238 52.90 -20.17 15.49
N ASN A 239 52.39 -19.15 14.77
CA ASN A 239 52.90 -17.76 14.74
C ASN A 239 54.41 -17.47 14.96
N SER A 240 55.11 -16.90 13.96
CA SER A 240 55.74 -15.54 14.07
C SER A 240 56.57 -15.06 12.85
N GLN A 241 56.52 -13.73 12.64
CA GLN A 241 57.56 -12.79 12.18
C GLN A 241 58.40 -13.02 10.88
N ALA A 242 58.04 -12.20 9.87
CA ALA A 242 58.80 -11.04 9.38
C ALA A 242 59.99 -11.15 8.39
N SER A 243 59.99 -10.19 7.44
CA SER A 243 61.06 -9.81 6.50
C SER A 243 61.37 -10.81 5.36
N SER A 244 61.90 -10.42 4.19
CA SER A 244 62.41 -9.12 3.75
C SER A 244 62.14 -8.85 2.25
N LYS A 245 62.21 -7.58 1.83
CA LYS A 245 62.44 -7.17 0.43
C LYS A 245 63.95 -7.24 0.15
N PRO A 246 64.39 -7.56 -1.08
CA PRO A 246 64.72 -6.46 -2.00
C PRO A 246 64.33 -6.69 -3.48
N SER A 247 64.59 -5.67 -4.29
CA SER A 247 64.22 -5.56 -5.71
C SER A 247 65.26 -6.12 -6.68
N GLY A 248 64.80 -6.62 -7.84
CA GLY A 248 65.66 -6.85 -9.03
C GLY A 248 64.84 -6.93 -10.32
N LYS A 249 65.09 -6.02 -11.27
CA LYS A 249 64.52 -6.08 -12.64
C LYS A 249 65.57 -6.60 -13.62
N ALA A 250 65.30 -7.73 -14.29
CA ALA A 250 65.82 -8.03 -15.63
C ALA A 250 64.99 -9.15 -16.30
N ALA A 251 64.75 -8.99 -17.60
CA ALA A 251 64.24 -9.98 -18.54
C ALA A 251 65.32 -10.13 -19.66
N PRO A 252 65.16 -10.87 -20.80
CA PRO A 252 63.96 -11.50 -21.37
C PRO A 252 64.21 -12.88 -22.07
N VAL A 253 63.30 -13.27 -23.01
CA VAL A 253 63.49 -14.25 -24.15
C VAL A 253 63.41 -15.76 -23.81
N LYS A 254 62.67 -16.65 -24.53
CA LYS A 254 61.60 -16.54 -25.58
C LYS A 254 60.81 -17.87 -25.78
N GLN A 255 59.52 -17.74 -26.13
CA GLN A 255 58.69 -18.52 -27.10
C GLN A 255 58.69 -20.07 -27.16
N LYS A 256 57.49 -20.67 -27.01
CA LYS A 256 56.59 -21.25 -28.06
C LYS A 256 55.35 -21.89 -27.37
N GLY A 257 54.11 -21.92 -27.89
CA GLY A 257 53.47 -21.33 -29.09
C GLY A 257 51.93 -21.34 -28.87
N SER A 258 51.12 -20.43 -29.45
CA SER A 258 50.35 -20.59 -30.72
C SER A 258 49.50 -21.88 -30.84
N GLY A 259 48.21 -21.87 -31.18
CA GLY A 259 47.24 -20.77 -31.41
C GLY A 259 46.33 -20.95 -32.64
N ASN A 260 45.06 -20.53 -32.51
CA ASN A 260 44.04 -20.22 -33.54
C ASN A 260 43.53 -21.28 -34.56
N LEU A 261 42.21 -21.31 -34.71
CA LEU A 261 41.44 -21.67 -35.92
C LEU A 261 40.13 -20.85 -35.94
N PHE A 262 39.61 -20.34 -37.07
CA PHE A 262 40.23 -19.57 -38.14
C PHE A 262 39.16 -18.70 -38.83
N SER A 263 39.52 -17.60 -39.50
CA SER A 263 38.58 -16.74 -40.25
C SER A 263 39.01 -16.51 -41.72
N SER A 264 38.09 -16.80 -42.65
CA SER A 264 38.15 -16.57 -44.11
C SER A 264 36.70 -16.51 -44.63
N PHE A 265 36.27 -15.79 -45.67
CA PHE A 265 36.92 -15.09 -46.80
C PHE A 265 36.49 -13.59 -46.79
N ALA A 266 37.14 -12.57 -47.38
CA ALA A 266 37.72 -12.35 -48.73
C ALA A 266 36.65 -12.34 -49.87
N LYS A 267 36.67 -11.47 -50.91
CA LYS A 267 37.54 -10.34 -51.34
C LYS A 267 36.81 -9.56 -52.46
N ALA A 268 36.82 -8.21 -52.49
CA ALA A 268 36.55 -7.40 -53.70
C ALA A 268 37.04 -5.92 -53.60
N LYS A 269 37.25 -5.27 -54.75
CA LYS A 269 37.75 -3.89 -55.00
C LYS A 269 37.45 -3.52 -56.49
N PRO A 270 37.72 -2.31 -57.02
CA PRO A 270 37.65 -0.94 -56.46
C PRO A 270 37.06 0.12 -57.47
N LYS A 271 37.07 1.43 -57.10
CA LYS A 271 37.22 2.69 -57.91
C LYS A 271 36.14 3.76 -57.64
N ALA A 272 36.43 5.08 -57.65
CA ALA A 272 37.72 5.81 -57.59
C ALA A 272 37.58 7.34 -57.40
N LYS A 273 38.48 7.94 -56.58
CA LYS A 273 39.00 9.34 -56.62
C LYS A 273 37.96 10.48 -56.37
N VAL A 274 38.30 11.74 -56.03
CA VAL A 274 39.53 12.57 -56.23
C VAL A 274 40.02 13.26 -54.91
N SER A 275 41.26 13.73 -54.93
CA SER A 275 42.23 14.16 -53.90
C SER A 275 41.93 15.30 -52.92
N ALA A 276 42.70 15.28 -51.81
CA ALA A 276 43.04 16.38 -50.88
C ALA A 276 44.17 17.30 -51.47
N PRO A 277 44.92 18.17 -50.73
CA PRO A 277 44.89 18.55 -49.28
C PRO A 277 45.08 20.07 -48.96
N ALA A 278 45.01 20.45 -47.67
CA ALA A 278 46.03 21.22 -46.90
C ALA A 278 45.48 22.13 -45.78
N GLU A 279 46.15 22.11 -44.62
CA GLU A 279 46.15 23.12 -43.53
C GLU A 279 47.42 24.02 -43.65
N PRO A 280 47.77 24.96 -42.73
CA PRO A 280 47.07 25.50 -41.52
C PRO A 280 47.03 27.05 -41.43
N ALA A 281 46.32 27.61 -40.42
CA ALA A 281 46.79 28.74 -39.57
C ALA A 281 45.72 29.24 -38.56
N ALA A 282 46.21 29.78 -37.44
CA ALA A 282 45.54 30.65 -36.45
C ALA A 282 46.50 31.85 -36.17
N PRO A 283 46.24 32.88 -35.33
CA PRO A 283 45.25 32.99 -34.22
C PRO A 283 44.63 34.42 -34.06
N SER A 284 44.30 34.81 -32.80
CA SER A 284 44.00 36.16 -32.25
C SER A 284 42.59 36.76 -32.49
N ALA A 285 42.05 37.66 -31.65
CA ALA A 285 42.21 37.95 -30.19
C ALA A 285 41.14 39.03 -29.77
N GLU A 286 41.05 39.33 -28.47
CA GLU A 286 40.36 40.49 -27.84
C GLU A 286 38.81 40.55 -27.96
N ASP A 287 37.95 40.71 -26.94
CA ASP A 287 37.98 41.07 -25.49
C ASP A 287 37.58 42.53 -25.13
N VAL A 288 36.27 42.75 -24.94
CA VAL A 288 35.57 43.89 -24.29
C VAL A 288 34.19 43.36 -23.78
N VAL A 289 33.60 43.54 -22.58
CA VAL A 289 33.83 44.27 -21.30
C VAL A 289 32.76 45.36 -20.99
N LEU A 290 31.83 45.00 -20.08
CA LEU A 290 30.89 45.78 -19.22
C LEU A 290 29.93 46.87 -19.75
N ASP A 291 28.64 46.70 -19.40
CA ASP A 291 27.75 47.53 -18.52
C ASP A 291 26.39 46.75 -18.44
N ASP A 292 25.62 46.56 -17.36
CA ASP A 292 25.39 47.16 -16.02
C ASP A 292 24.32 48.30 -15.95
N ALA A 293 23.65 48.42 -14.79
CA ALA A 293 22.29 48.98 -14.55
C ALA A 293 21.14 48.12 -15.14
N SER A 294 20.08 47.69 -14.43
CA SER A 294 19.12 48.37 -13.53
C SER A 294 18.14 49.30 -14.28
N GLU A 295 16.82 49.37 -13.99
CA GLU A 295 16.05 48.88 -12.83
C GLU A 295 14.52 48.80 -13.15
N GLU A 296 13.73 48.26 -12.21
CA GLU A 296 12.24 48.36 -12.05
C GLU A 296 11.25 47.80 -13.11
N GLU A 297 9.95 47.84 -12.77
CA GLU A 297 8.86 46.99 -13.27
C GLU A 297 7.72 47.75 -14.02
N ALA A 298 6.61 47.03 -14.27
CA ALA A 298 5.20 47.49 -14.30
C ALA A 298 4.44 47.59 -15.65
N GLU A 299 3.87 46.43 -16.01
CA GLU A 299 2.43 46.21 -16.33
C GLU A 299 1.71 46.80 -17.58
N GLU A 300 0.59 46.09 -17.87
CA GLU A 300 -0.56 46.34 -18.76
C GLU A 300 -0.38 46.73 -20.24
N LEU A 301 -0.87 45.85 -21.14
CA LEU A 301 -1.22 46.22 -22.51
C LEU A 301 -2.37 45.37 -23.10
N PHE A 302 -3.57 45.94 -23.10
CA PHE A 302 -4.68 45.71 -24.05
C PHE A 302 -5.01 47.09 -24.69
N PRO A 303 -5.74 47.23 -25.82
CA PRO A 303 -6.61 46.24 -26.50
C PRO A 303 -6.56 46.24 -28.06
N ASP A 304 -7.50 45.50 -28.65
CA ASP A 304 -8.23 45.71 -29.93
C ASP A 304 -7.54 45.89 -31.32
N SER A 305 -7.55 44.77 -32.06
CA SER A 305 -8.35 44.49 -33.28
C SER A 305 -8.41 45.41 -34.54
N THR A 306 -8.54 44.74 -35.70
CA THR A 306 -8.85 45.25 -37.08
C THR A 306 -7.69 45.94 -37.86
N ASP A 307 -7.48 45.74 -39.17
CA ASP A 307 -8.04 44.77 -40.14
C ASP A 307 -7.12 44.54 -41.39
N LYS A 308 -7.10 43.31 -41.94
CA LYS A 308 -6.88 42.87 -43.37
C LYS A 308 -5.73 43.45 -44.26
N ALA A 309 -5.13 42.73 -45.22
CA ALA A 309 -5.10 41.30 -45.59
C ALA A 309 -4.06 41.03 -46.73
N ALA A 310 -3.56 39.79 -46.87
CA ALA A 310 -2.84 39.30 -48.07
C ALA A 310 -2.88 37.76 -48.25
N THR A 311 -3.95 37.27 -48.89
CA THR A 311 -4.03 36.13 -49.83
C THR A 311 -3.01 34.96 -49.83
N ALA A 312 -3.48 33.73 -49.54
CA ALA A 312 -3.15 32.51 -50.27
C ALA A 312 -4.24 31.41 -50.07
N THR A 313 -4.54 30.64 -51.13
CA THR A 313 -5.31 29.35 -51.18
C THR A 313 -6.53 29.15 -50.26
N ARG A 314 -7.75 29.07 -50.85
CA ARG A 314 -9.01 28.86 -50.11
C ARG A 314 -10.03 28.01 -50.88
N GLU A 315 -10.03 26.70 -50.66
CA GLU A 315 -11.06 25.71 -51.00
C GLU A 315 -10.73 24.42 -50.22
N ASN A 316 -11.64 23.52 -49.85
CA ASN A 316 -13.07 23.44 -50.15
C ASN A 316 -13.85 22.89 -48.93
N ARG A 317 -14.85 23.63 -48.42
CA ARG A 317 -15.74 23.16 -47.33
C ARG A 317 -17.16 22.85 -47.80
N LYS A 318 -17.67 23.63 -48.76
CA LYS A 318 -19.07 23.53 -49.21
C LYS A 318 -19.33 22.24 -49.99
N GLU A 319 -18.38 21.85 -50.84
CA GLU A 319 -18.40 20.58 -51.60
C GLU A 319 -18.43 19.33 -50.70
N ARG A 320 -17.93 19.41 -49.46
CA ARG A 320 -17.98 18.31 -48.50
C ARG A 320 -19.36 18.16 -47.85
N GLU A 321 -20.07 19.26 -47.62
CA GLU A 321 -21.42 19.25 -47.05
C GLU A 321 -22.45 18.80 -48.10
N GLU A 322 -22.33 19.23 -49.37
CA GLU A 322 -23.16 18.74 -50.49
C GLU A 322 -22.93 17.24 -50.78
N ARG A 323 -21.68 16.76 -50.72
CA ARG A 323 -21.36 15.33 -50.89
C ARG A 323 -21.84 14.43 -49.75
N LEU A 324 -22.03 14.97 -48.55
CA LEU A 324 -22.63 14.25 -47.42
C LEU A 324 -24.15 14.20 -47.53
N LYS A 325 -24.80 15.26 -48.01
CA LYS A 325 -26.24 15.24 -48.27
C LYS A 325 -26.60 14.26 -49.39
N LYS A 326 -25.80 14.23 -50.47
CA LYS A 326 -25.96 13.29 -51.60
C LYS A 326 -25.53 11.83 -51.29
N MET A 327 -25.69 11.40 -50.04
CA MET A 327 -25.56 10.02 -49.58
C MET A 327 -26.70 9.63 -48.61
N MET A 328 -27.75 10.46 -48.50
CA MET A 328 -28.90 10.23 -47.61
C MET A 328 -30.27 10.36 -48.30
N ASP A 329 -30.30 10.81 -49.56
CA ASP A 329 -31.54 11.21 -50.28
C ASP A 329 -31.83 10.33 -51.53
N ASP A 330 -31.13 9.20 -51.75
CA ASP A 330 -31.31 8.29 -52.91
C ASP A 330 -31.47 6.81 -52.46
N ASP A 331 -32.70 6.35 -52.20
CA ASP A 331 -33.23 4.97 -52.44
C ASP A 331 -34.71 4.88 -51.94
N ASP A 332 -35.64 5.03 -52.89
CA ASP A 332 -37.12 4.94 -52.78
C ASP A 332 -37.62 3.49 -52.55
N ASP A 333 -38.90 3.14 -52.30
CA ASP A 333 -40.18 3.89 -52.36
C ASP A 333 -41.03 3.71 -51.04
N ASP A 334 -42.30 3.31 -50.89
CA ASP A 334 -43.41 2.75 -51.71
C ASP A 334 -44.78 3.06 -50.99
N GLU A 335 -45.94 2.81 -51.61
CA GLU A 335 -47.31 3.15 -51.11
C GLU A 335 -47.94 2.02 -50.22
N ALA A 336 -49.13 2.07 -49.57
CA ALA A 336 -50.35 2.88 -49.65
C ALA A 336 -51.26 2.73 -48.36
N ASP A 337 -52.32 3.57 -48.22
CA ASP A 337 -53.74 3.31 -47.78
C ASP A 337 -54.07 2.45 -46.49
N ASP A 338 -55.13 2.67 -45.66
CA ASP A 338 -56.15 3.74 -45.50
C ASP A 338 -56.91 3.65 -44.12
N GLU A 339 -57.81 4.61 -43.85
CA GLU A 339 -59.07 4.62 -43.04
C GLU A 339 -59.21 4.28 -41.49
N GLU A 340 -59.92 5.21 -40.81
CA GLU A 340 -60.96 5.10 -39.73
C GLU A 340 -60.70 4.62 -38.25
N MET A 341 -61.72 4.86 -37.39
CA MET A 341 -61.83 4.66 -35.92
C MET A 341 -63.24 4.05 -35.57
N PRO A 342 -63.87 4.08 -34.36
CA PRO A 342 -63.44 4.36 -32.96
C PRO A 342 -64.03 3.39 -31.86
N ASP A 343 -63.80 3.74 -30.58
CA ASP A 343 -64.67 3.60 -29.37
C ASP A 343 -65.03 2.26 -28.65
N ALA A 344 -65.50 2.45 -27.39
CA ALA A 344 -66.38 1.62 -26.53
C ALA A 344 -65.83 0.66 -25.42
N ASP A 345 -65.72 1.22 -24.20
CA ASP A 345 -66.47 0.85 -22.96
C ASP A 345 -66.22 -0.37 -22.02
N GLU A 346 -66.55 -0.09 -20.74
CA GLU A 346 -66.97 -0.91 -19.56
C GLU A 346 -66.01 -1.81 -18.71
N GLU A 347 -66.00 -1.53 -17.40
CA GLU A 347 -65.74 -2.47 -16.28
C GLU A 347 -67.09 -3.13 -15.82
N PRO A 348 -67.27 -3.77 -14.62
CA PRO A 348 -66.35 -4.38 -13.64
C PRO A 348 -66.78 -5.81 -13.17
N ARG A 349 -66.00 -6.47 -12.28
CA ARG A 349 -66.49 -7.14 -11.02
C ARG A 349 -65.45 -7.99 -10.26
N GLU A 350 -65.46 -7.84 -8.93
CA GLU A 350 -65.09 -8.83 -7.89
C GLU A 350 -66.33 -9.74 -7.55
N PRO A 351 -66.28 -10.83 -6.71
CA PRO A 351 -65.32 -11.13 -5.62
C PRO A 351 -64.94 -12.63 -5.36
N THR A 352 -64.32 -12.82 -4.18
CA THR A 352 -63.85 -14.04 -3.45
C THR A 352 -65.00 -14.96 -2.93
N PRO A 353 -64.84 -15.97 -2.01
CA PRO A 353 -63.67 -16.71 -1.43
C PRO A 353 -63.80 -18.29 -1.56
N VAL A 354 -63.01 -19.22 -0.95
CA VAL A 354 -63.10 -19.76 0.46
C VAL A 354 -62.12 -20.95 0.75
N GLU A 355 -61.56 -20.99 1.98
CA GLU A 355 -61.01 -22.11 2.82
C GLU A 355 -59.76 -22.99 2.47
N GLN A 356 -59.41 -23.86 3.44
CA GLN A 356 -58.09 -24.44 3.77
C GLN A 356 -58.13 -25.99 3.93
N LEU A 357 -56.99 -26.66 4.15
CA LEU A 357 -56.79 -27.80 5.11
C LEU A 357 -55.26 -28.11 5.27
N PRO A 358 -54.80 -28.88 6.30
CA PRO A 358 -53.42 -28.87 6.83
C PRO A 358 -52.49 -30.03 6.33
N PRO A 359 -51.20 -30.12 6.74
CA PRO A 359 -50.15 -30.78 5.94
C PRO A 359 -49.85 -32.25 6.26
N SER A 360 -49.17 -32.91 5.32
CA SER A 360 -48.58 -34.26 5.44
C SER A 360 -47.05 -34.22 5.66
N LYS A 361 -46.47 -35.34 6.11
CA LYS A 361 -45.03 -35.46 6.46
C LYS A 361 -44.17 -35.85 5.24
N PRO A 362 -42.87 -35.48 5.21
CA PRO A 362 -41.91 -36.01 4.24
C PRO A 362 -41.73 -37.52 4.37
N ALA A 363 -41.44 -38.19 3.25
CA ALA A 363 -41.06 -39.60 3.20
C ALA A 363 -39.54 -39.77 3.01
N GLU A 364 -38.98 -40.87 3.50
CA GLU A 364 -37.55 -41.18 3.42
C GLU A 364 -37.17 -41.74 2.03
N LEU A 365 -36.05 -41.29 1.47
CA LEU A 365 -35.48 -41.82 0.23
C LEU A 365 -34.69 -43.11 0.51
N LYS A 366 -34.80 -44.09 -0.39
CA LYS A 366 -34.10 -45.38 -0.30
C LYS A 366 -32.82 -45.37 -1.15
N GLU A 367 -31.77 -46.00 -0.64
CA GLU A 367 -30.58 -46.38 -1.41
C GLU A 367 -30.62 -47.88 -1.72
N GLU A 368 -30.20 -48.27 -2.93
CA GLU A 368 -29.96 -49.67 -3.30
C GLU A 368 -28.47 -49.90 -3.56
N VAL A 369 -27.93 -50.96 -2.94
CA VAL A 369 -26.52 -51.35 -3.04
C VAL A 369 -26.43 -52.83 -3.39
N THR A 370 -25.76 -53.16 -4.49
CA THR A 370 -25.41 -54.54 -4.88
C THR A 370 -23.91 -54.76 -4.77
N VAL A 371 -23.50 -55.98 -4.41
CA VAL A 371 -22.10 -56.33 -4.13
C VAL A 371 -21.69 -57.56 -4.94
N GLN A 372 -20.65 -57.41 -5.76
CA GLN A 372 -19.86 -58.51 -6.32
C GLN A 372 -18.38 -58.13 -6.27
N GLY A 373 -17.48 -59.10 -6.05
CA GLY A 373 -16.04 -58.91 -6.22
C GLY A 373 -15.33 -57.95 -5.24
N GLY A 374 -15.95 -57.59 -4.11
CA GLY A 374 -15.26 -56.88 -3.02
C GLY A 374 -15.11 -55.36 -3.17
N ARG A 375 -15.80 -54.71 -4.11
CA ARG A 375 -15.96 -53.25 -4.15
C ARG A 375 -17.44 -52.87 -4.15
N ARG A 376 -17.80 -51.83 -3.39
CA ARG A 376 -19.16 -51.27 -3.36
C ARG A 376 -19.31 -50.19 -4.43
N ARG A 377 -20.47 -50.17 -5.07
CA ARG A 377 -20.97 -49.06 -5.90
C ARG A 377 -22.43 -48.86 -5.55
N GLY A 378 -22.80 -47.63 -5.23
CA GLY A 378 -24.17 -47.24 -4.93
C GLY A 378 -24.68 -46.20 -5.92
N LYS A 379 -26.00 -46.12 -6.08
CA LYS A 379 -26.67 -44.96 -6.69
C LYS A 379 -27.46 -44.22 -5.62
N ARG A 380 -27.35 -42.90 -5.58
CA ARG A 380 -28.14 -42.00 -4.73
C ARG A 380 -28.94 -41.04 -5.60
N GLN A 381 -30.12 -40.63 -5.15
CA GLN A 381 -30.94 -39.65 -5.87
C GLN A 381 -30.63 -38.24 -5.35
N VAL A 382 -30.28 -37.33 -6.26
CA VAL A 382 -29.85 -35.96 -5.96
C VAL A 382 -30.74 -34.98 -6.73
N MET A 383 -31.25 -33.95 -6.05
CA MET A 383 -32.02 -32.89 -6.69
C MET A 383 -31.07 -32.00 -7.49
N MET A 384 -31.26 -31.91 -8.81
CA MET A 384 -30.52 -30.98 -9.67
C MET A 384 -31.43 -29.91 -10.26
N LYS A 385 -31.00 -28.65 -10.15
CA LYS A 385 -31.61 -27.49 -10.80
C LYS A 385 -31.34 -27.54 -12.30
N LYS A 386 -32.40 -27.62 -13.09
CA LYS A 386 -32.37 -27.72 -14.55
C LYS A 386 -33.24 -26.63 -15.15
N THR A 387 -32.61 -25.72 -15.88
CA THR A 387 -33.30 -24.62 -16.57
C THR A 387 -33.82 -25.11 -17.92
N VAL A 388 -35.13 -25.00 -18.12
CA VAL A 388 -35.83 -25.41 -19.34
C VAL A 388 -36.63 -24.20 -19.85
N LYS A 389 -36.74 -24.07 -21.17
CA LYS A 389 -37.57 -23.03 -21.79
C LYS A 389 -39.02 -23.52 -21.83
N ASP A 390 -39.97 -22.74 -21.32
CA ASP A 390 -41.40 -23.04 -21.43
C ASP A 390 -41.97 -22.65 -22.81
N GLU A 391 -43.25 -22.95 -23.01
CA GLU A 391 -43.96 -22.80 -24.30
C GLU A 391 -44.25 -21.32 -24.64
N GLU A 392 -44.23 -20.44 -23.64
CA GLU A 392 -44.36 -18.97 -23.80
C GLU A 392 -43.00 -18.28 -24.03
N GLY A 393 -41.90 -18.99 -23.78
CA GLY A 393 -40.56 -18.58 -24.17
C GLY A 393 -39.69 -18.04 -23.03
N TYR A 394 -40.03 -18.29 -21.78
CA TYR A 394 -39.23 -17.93 -20.61
C TYR A 394 -38.37 -19.10 -20.11
N LEU A 395 -37.27 -18.80 -19.41
CA LEU A 395 -36.32 -19.81 -18.91
C LEU A 395 -36.60 -20.11 -17.44
N VAL A 396 -37.37 -21.17 -17.20
CA VAL A 396 -37.79 -21.60 -15.86
C VAL A 396 -36.88 -22.70 -15.34
N THR A 397 -36.37 -22.54 -14.11
CA THR A 397 -35.54 -23.55 -13.45
C THR A 397 -36.40 -24.43 -12.56
N ARG A 398 -36.44 -25.73 -12.85
CA ARG A 398 -37.12 -26.74 -12.02
C ARG A 398 -36.10 -27.70 -11.42
N GLU A 399 -36.39 -28.27 -10.26
CA GLU A 399 -35.52 -29.27 -9.62
C GLU A 399 -36.00 -30.68 -9.94
N GLU A 400 -35.15 -31.49 -10.57
CA GLU A 400 -35.46 -32.88 -10.94
C GLU A 400 -34.54 -33.87 -10.19
N ALA A 401 -35.15 -34.91 -9.61
CA ALA A 401 -34.48 -35.90 -8.77
C ALA A 401 -33.71 -36.94 -9.61
N THR A 402 -32.41 -36.70 -9.83
CA THR A 402 -31.57 -37.45 -10.77
C THR A 402 -30.65 -38.44 -10.02
N TRP A 403 -30.40 -39.63 -10.59
CA TRP A 403 -29.58 -40.67 -9.94
C TRP A 403 -28.09 -40.57 -10.28
N GLU A 404 -27.27 -40.32 -9.27
CA GLU A 404 -25.80 -40.25 -9.34
C GLU A 404 -25.17 -41.53 -8.77
N SER A 405 -24.09 -42.04 -9.38
CA SER A 405 -23.36 -43.23 -8.91
C SER A 405 -22.02 -42.89 -8.26
N PHE A 406 -21.75 -43.42 -7.07
CA PHE A 406 -20.48 -43.20 -6.35
C PHE A 406 -19.64 -44.48 -6.18
N SER A 407 -18.36 -44.29 -5.85
CA SER A 407 -17.38 -45.33 -5.52
C SER A 407 -16.54 -44.84 -4.34
N GLU A 408 -16.25 -45.70 -3.37
CA GLU A 408 -15.48 -45.34 -2.17
C GLU A 408 -13.98 -45.21 -2.48
N ASP A 409 -13.42 -43.99 -2.38
CA ASP A 409 -12.00 -43.71 -2.14
C ASP A 409 -11.75 -42.25 -1.60
N GLU A 410 -12.73 -41.66 -0.88
CA GLU A 410 -12.60 -40.36 -0.19
C GLU A 410 -12.97 -40.47 1.31
N PRO A 411 -12.21 -39.84 2.24
CA PRO A 411 -12.41 -40.00 3.68
C PRO A 411 -13.45 -39.03 4.29
N VAL A 412 -14.56 -39.57 4.78
CA VAL A 412 -15.63 -38.81 5.47
C VAL A 412 -15.33 -38.65 6.98
N PRO A 413 -15.54 -37.46 7.59
CA PRO A 413 -15.24 -37.21 9.01
C PRO A 413 -16.10 -38.01 9.99
N LYS A 414 -15.48 -38.53 11.05
CA LYS A 414 -16.10 -39.40 12.07
C LYS A 414 -17.01 -38.61 13.03
N LYS A 415 -18.32 -38.85 12.99
CA LYS A 415 -19.22 -38.54 14.11
C LYS A 415 -19.06 -39.58 15.23
N LYS A 416 -19.09 -39.14 16.49
CA LYS A 416 -19.15 -40.03 17.68
C LYS A 416 -20.59 -40.52 17.90
N PRO A 417 -20.80 -41.73 18.48
CA PRO A 417 -22.13 -42.32 18.62
C PRO A 417 -22.97 -41.67 19.72
N ALA A 418 -24.27 -41.60 19.51
CA ALA A 418 -25.27 -41.36 20.55
C ALA A 418 -25.83 -42.70 21.05
N VAL A 419 -26.02 -42.85 22.36
CA VAL A 419 -26.59 -44.05 22.99
C VAL A 419 -27.94 -43.70 23.60
N ASN A 420 -29.00 -44.38 23.16
CA ASN A 420 -30.32 -44.29 23.77
C ASN A 420 -30.38 -45.15 25.05
N VAL A 421 -30.96 -44.60 26.13
CA VAL A 421 -31.42 -45.37 27.30
C VAL A 421 -32.81 -44.87 27.72
N SER A 422 -33.63 -45.78 28.22
CA SER A 422 -35.06 -45.60 28.51
C SER A 422 -35.36 -45.05 29.93
N LYS A 423 -36.62 -44.68 30.19
CA LYS A 423 -37.11 -44.25 31.51
C LYS A 423 -37.38 -45.46 32.44
N GLY A 424 -36.93 -45.40 33.69
CA GLY A 424 -37.24 -46.37 34.77
C GLY A 424 -37.12 -45.74 36.16
N LYS A 425 -38.03 -46.06 37.10
CA LYS A 425 -38.27 -45.31 38.36
C LYS A 425 -37.47 -45.79 39.58
N ALA A 426 -37.09 -44.79 40.41
CA ALA A 426 -37.14 -44.72 41.89
C ALA A 426 -36.13 -45.48 42.78
N GLY A 427 -35.60 -44.75 43.78
CA GLY A 427 -34.85 -45.23 44.95
C GLY A 427 -34.51 -44.10 45.93
N LYS A 428 -34.52 -44.37 47.25
CA LYS A 428 -34.14 -43.46 48.38
C LYS A 428 -32.80 -43.93 48.99
N ALA A 429 -31.99 -43.17 49.74
CA ALA A 429 -31.87 -41.73 50.03
C ALA A 429 -30.55 -41.45 50.83
N ALA A 430 -30.29 -40.16 51.13
CA ALA A 430 -29.36 -39.61 52.14
C ALA A 430 -27.83 -39.63 51.88
N GLY A 431 -27.12 -38.55 52.26
CA GLY A 431 -25.66 -38.52 52.39
C GLY A 431 -24.93 -37.20 52.03
N GLN A 432 -24.97 -36.20 52.94
CA GLN A 432 -24.09 -35.00 52.99
C GLN A 432 -24.07 -34.01 51.79
N VAL A 433 -23.61 -32.78 52.08
CA VAL A 433 -23.54 -31.64 51.15
C VAL A 433 -22.08 -31.26 50.92
N SER A 434 -21.71 -31.09 49.65
CA SER A 434 -20.51 -30.33 49.24
C SER A 434 -20.84 -29.61 47.93
N LEU A 435 -20.35 -28.39 47.75
CA LEU A 435 -20.71 -27.56 46.59
C LEU A 435 -19.98 -28.05 45.33
N LEU A 436 -20.74 -28.20 44.24
CA LEU A 436 -20.23 -28.53 42.91
C LEU A 436 -20.81 -27.54 41.89
N GLY A 437 -19.99 -27.17 40.91
CA GLY A 437 -20.21 -25.98 40.07
C GLY A 437 -21.34 -26.08 39.06
N LEU A 438 -21.73 -24.92 38.52
CA LEU A 438 -22.49 -24.85 37.27
C LEU A 438 -21.65 -25.43 36.13
N GLN A 439 -22.27 -26.27 35.32
CA GLN A 439 -21.65 -26.81 34.12
C GLN A 439 -21.54 -25.71 33.05
N VAL A 440 -20.37 -25.62 32.41
CA VAL A 440 -20.20 -24.80 31.21
C VAL A 440 -21.06 -25.41 30.10
N GLY A 441 -22.17 -24.76 29.76
CA GLY A 441 -22.97 -25.08 28.59
C GLY A 441 -22.16 -24.90 27.30
N ALA A 442 -22.52 -25.61 26.23
CA ALA A 442 -21.81 -25.54 24.97
C ALA A 442 -21.76 -24.09 24.44
N LEU A 443 -20.54 -23.56 24.25
CA LEU A 443 -20.33 -22.28 23.59
C LEU A 443 -20.85 -22.37 22.13
N PRO A 444 -21.49 -21.31 21.61
CA PRO A 444 -21.91 -21.27 20.21
C PRO A 444 -20.70 -21.18 19.27
N GLU A 445 -20.90 -21.43 17.98
CA GLU A 445 -19.84 -21.44 16.94
C GLU A 445 -19.16 -20.08 16.66
N ARG A 446 -19.40 -19.07 17.51
CA ARG A 446 -18.88 -17.69 17.38
C ARG A 446 -17.37 -17.60 17.52
N ASP A 447 -16.76 -18.46 18.34
CA ASP A 447 -15.34 -18.35 18.72
C ASP A 447 -14.39 -19.06 17.73
N ASN A 448 -14.88 -19.49 16.56
CA ASN A 448 -14.06 -20.13 15.53
C ASN A 448 -13.10 -19.10 14.88
N PRO A 449 -11.77 -19.23 15.02
CA PRO A 449 -10.82 -18.24 14.50
C PRO A 449 -10.89 -18.06 12.98
N ALA A 450 -11.31 -19.09 12.23
CA ALA A 450 -11.48 -19.01 10.77
C ALA A 450 -12.77 -18.28 10.35
N ILE A 451 -13.74 -18.12 11.25
CA ILE A 451 -14.93 -17.27 11.04
C ILE A 451 -14.59 -15.83 11.45
N LEU A 452 -13.97 -15.64 12.63
CA LEU A 452 -13.50 -14.32 13.07
C LEU A 452 -12.56 -13.66 12.05
N ARG A 453 -11.65 -14.43 11.43
CA ARG A 453 -10.79 -13.96 10.33
C ARG A 453 -11.51 -13.46 9.07
N ARG A 454 -12.77 -13.87 8.85
CA ARG A 454 -13.61 -13.39 7.73
C ARG A 454 -14.40 -12.12 8.09
N ALA A 455 -14.43 -11.76 9.36
CA ALA A 455 -15.09 -10.56 9.89
C ALA A 455 -14.09 -9.46 10.29
N CYS A 456 -12.80 -9.65 9.99
CA CYS A 456 -11.79 -8.62 10.20
C CYS A 456 -12.04 -7.43 9.25
N PRO A 457 -12.03 -6.18 9.74
CA PRO A 457 -12.16 -5.01 8.90
C PRO A 457 -10.91 -4.84 8.02
N ASP A 458 -11.05 -4.07 6.95
CA ASP A 458 -9.89 -3.47 6.28
C ASP A 458 -9.13 -2.58 7.28
N TYR A 459 -7.79 -2.70 7.30
CA TYR A 459 -6.99 -2.01 8.30
C TYR A 459 -6.74 -0.54 7.97
N THR A 460 -6.75 -0.11 6.70
CA THR A 460 -6.71 1.32 6.34
C THR A 460 -7.94 2.04 6.89
N SER A 461 -9.11 1.42 6.71
CA SER A 461 -10.39 1.89 7.24
C SER A 461 -10.42 1.89 8.78
N TYR A 462 -9.90 0.84 9.41
CA TYR A 462 -9.79 0.72 10.87
C TYR A 462 -8.86 1.79 11.46
N ALA A 463 -7.62 1.92 10.98
CA ALA A 463 -6.64 2.89 11.47
C ALA A 463 -7.09 4.36 11.33
N SER A 464 -8.09 4.63 10.49
CA SER A 464 -8.71 5.94 10.31
C SER A 464 -9.70 6.33 11.43
N THR A 465 -10.05 5.41 12.35
CA THR A 465 -10.98 5.66 13.46
C THR A 465 -10.39 5.35 14.83
N PRO A 466 -10.78 6.06 15.91
CA PRO A 466 -10.32 5.78 17.26
C PRO A 466 -11.07 4.60 17.90
N HIS A 467 -10.36 3.75 18.64
CA HIS A 467 -10.93 2.62 19.38
C HIS A 467 -10.53 2.59 20.86
N ALA A 468 -11.42 2.03 21.69
CA ALA A 468 -11.11 1.66 23.06
C ALA A 468 -10.30 0.34 23.12
N PRO A 469 -9.48 0.10 24.17
CA PRO A 469 -9.24 0.97 25.33
C PRO A 469 -8.30 2.14 25.00
N TYR A 470 -8.67 3.33 25.46
CA TYR A 470 -7.82 4.53 25.36
C TYR A 470 -6.71 4.51 26.42
N SER A 471 -5.65 5.29 26.20
CA SER A 471 -4.46 5.34 27.08
C SER A 471 -4.75 5.79 28.52
N GLY A 472 -5.76 6.65 28.73
CA GLY A 472 -5.98 7.37 29.99
C GLY A 472 -4.84 8.34 30.37
N GLY A 473 -4.09 8.83 29.38
CA GLY A 473 -3.15 9.96 29.47
C GLY A 473 -3.77 11.27 28.93
N PRO A 474 -3.02 12.39 28.93
CA PRO A 474 -3.54 13.71 28.51
C PRO A 474 -4.04 13.80 27.05
N LEU A 475 -3.44 13.04 26.12
CA LEU A 475 -3.92 12.96 24.73
C LEU A 475 -5.02 11.90 24.56
N ASN A 476 -5.13 10.99 25.55
CA ASN A 476 -6.06 9.87 25.59
C ASN A 476 -6.03 9.00 24.30
N LEU A 477 -4.83 8.71 23.79
CA LEU A 477 -4.65 8.03 22.50
C LEU A 477 -5.38 6.68 22.41
N PRO A 478 -5.98 6.33 21.25
CA PRO A 478 -6.75 5.11 21.06
C PRO A 478 -5.89 3.85 20.92
N PHE A 479 -6.55 2.70 21.05
CA PHE A 479 -6.00 1.40 20.65
C PHE A 479 -6.08 1.22 19.13
N GLN A 480 -5.02 0.72 18.51
CA GLN A 480 -4.98 0.46 17.05
C GLN A 480 -4.42 -0.91 16.66
N ARG A 481 -4.13 -1.81 17.60
CA ARG A 481 -3.81 -3.19 17.21
C ARG A 481 -5.09 -3.91 16.76
N PRO A 482 -5.06 -4.71 15.69
CA PRO A 482 -6.15 -5.62 15.37
C PRO A 482 -6.49 -6.56 16.54
N ALA A 483 -7.75 -6.98 16.59
CA ALA A 483 -8.18 -8.11 17.41
C ALA A 483 -7.33 -9.35 17.08
N GLU A 484 -7.05 -10.21 18.07
CA GLU A 484 -5.97 -11.21 17.96
C GLU A 484 -6.14 -12.20 16.80
N ALA A 485 -7.38 -12.55 16.46
CA ALA A 485 -7.69 -13.38 15.30
C ALA A 485 -7.30 -12.72 13.97
N CYS A 486 -7.34 -11.39 13.89
CA CYS A 486 -7.07 -10.59 12.70
C CYS A 486 -5.59 -10.25 12.49
N ARG A 487 -4.72 -10.46 13.50
CA ARG A 487 -3.28 -10.20 13.37
C ARG A 487 -2.68 -11.13 12.31
N THR A 488 -2.01 -10.56 11.31
CA THR A 488 -1.44 -11.32 10.17
C THR A 488 -0.36 -12.29 10.63
N PHE A 489 0.46 -11.89 11.59
CA PHE A 489 1.52 -12.66 12.22
C PHE A 489 1.47 -12.46 13.74
N SER A 490 2.23 -13.27 14.48
CA SER A 490 2.33 -13.15 15.94
C SER A 490 3.65 -13.70 16.46
N SER A 491 4.24 -13.04 17.46
CA SER A 491 5.47 -13.47 18.11
C SER A 491 5.33 -13.29 19.63
N PRO A 492 5.46 -14.36 20.45
CA PRO A 492 5.48 -14.24 21.90
C PRO A 492 6.64 -13.38 22.41
N ALA A 493 7.74 -13.29 21.65
CA ALA A 493 8.87 -12.42 21.99
C ALA A 493 8.53 -10.94 21.79
N VAL A 494 7.81 -10.58 20.71
CA VAL A 494 7.29 -9.22 20.50
C VAL A 494 6.25 -8.84 21.56
N GLU A 495 5.31 -9.73 21.88
CA GLU A 495 4.34 -9.49 22.97
C GLU A 495 5.05 -9.30 24.32
N LYS A 496 6.17 -10.00 24.58
CA LYS A 496 7.00 -9.75 25.78
C LYS A 496 7.61 -8.34 25.76
N VAL A 497 8.23 -7.91 24.64
CA VAL A 497 8.80 -6.55 24.54
C VAL A 497 7.74 -5.48 24.73
N ILE A 498 6.53 -5.64 24.18
CA ILE A 498 5.40 -4.72 24.40
C ILE A 498 5.06 -4.63 25.89
N ASN A 499 4.97 -5.76 26.60
CA ASN A 499 4.64 -5.78 28.02
C ASN A 499 5.78 -5.22 28.88
N ASP A 500 7.03 -5.59 28.60
CA ASP A 500 8.23 -5.05 29.28
C ASP A 500 8.30 -3.52 29.14
N MET A 501 8.09 -2.99 27.94
CA MET A 501 8.18 -1.57 27.64
C MET A 501 7.00 -0.78 28.21
N THR A 502 5.77 -1.21 27.90
CA THR A 502 4.56 -0.43 28.24
C THR A 502 4.14 -0.53 29.70
N SER A 503 4.77 -1.40 30.50
CA SER A 503 4.70 -1.39 31.97
C SER A 503 5.73 -0.47 32.64
N ARG A 504 6.70 0.06 31.87
CA ARG A 504 7.79 0.92 32.36
C ARG A 504 7.70 2.37 31.89
N LEU A 505 7.12 2.61 30.72
CA LEU A 505 6.90 3.96 30.18
C LEU A 505 6.00 4.77 31.12
N VAL A 506 6.51 5.90 31.62
CA VAL A 506 5.79 6.76 32.58
C VAL A 506 4.62 7.48 31.91
N ASP A 507 4.82 7.90 30.66
CA ASP A 507 3.81 8.55 29.85
C ASP A 507 2.89 7.51 29.18
N LYS A 508 1.60 7.55 29.52
CA LYS A 508 0.63 6.56 29.05
C LYS A 508 0.30 6.68 27.56
N ASP A 509 0.36 7.88 27.00
CA ASP A 509 0.12 8.10 25.58
C ASP A 509 1.30 7.57 24.76
N LEU A 510 2.53 7.81 25.20
CA LEU A 510 3.73 7.19 24.65
C LEU A 510 3.69 5.66 24.78
N ALA A 511 3.20 5.13 25.91
CA ALA A 511 3.01 3.70 26.10
C ALA A 511 1.96 3.10 25.15
N GLN A 512 0.85 3.80 24.91
CA GLN A 512 -0.20 3.33 24.00
C GLN A 512 0.22 3.46 22.52
N LEU A 513 0.95 4.52 22.16
CA LEU A 513 1.55 4.67 20.83
C LEU A 513 2.59 3.56 20.58
N PHE A 514 3.50 3.28 21.53
CA PHE A 514 4.44 2.15 21.41
C PHE A 514 3.73 0.80 21.30
N ARG A 515 2.66 0.59 22.07
CA ARG A 515 1.81 -0.62 21.99
C ARG A 515 1.21 -0.83 20.60
N ASN A 516 0.81 0.25 19.93
CA ASN A 516 0.23 0.21 18.59
C ASN A 516 1.31 0.08 17.50
N ALA A 517 2.38 0.89 17.57
CA ALA A 517 3.39 1.03 16.51
C ALA A 517 4.35 -0.16 16.42
N PHE A 518 4.94 -0.61 17.55
CA PHE A 518 5.98 -1.65 17.54
C PHE A 518 5.54 -2.98 16.91
N PRO A 519 4.31 -3.50 17.11
CA PRO A 519 3.84 -4.69 16.40
C PRO A 519 3.20 -4.42 15.04
N ASN A 520 3.03 -3.16 14.60
CA ASN A 520 2.15 -2.81 13.47
C ASN A 520 2.44 -3.62 12.20
N THR A 521 3.71 -3.79 11.82
CA THR A 521 4.13 -4.67 10.72
C THR A 521 3.56 -6.09 10.87
N LEU A 522 3.86 -6.75 11.98
CA LEU A 522 3.47 -8.14 12.22
C LEU A 522 1.95 -8.31 12.32
N ASP A 523 1.29 -7.36 12.96
CA ASP A 523 -0.15 -7.35 13.14
C ASP A 523 -0.90 -7.14 11.81
N THR A 524 -0.34 -6.45 10.82
CA THR A 524 -1.12 -5.92 9.68
C THR A 524 -0.55 -6.17 8.27
N THR A 525 0.77 -6.18 8.06
CA THR A 525 1.38 -6.14 6.71
C THR A 525 1.92 -7.47 6.20
N ILE A 526 1.97 -8.53 7.01
CA ILE A 526 2.45 -9.86 6.60
C ILE A 526 1.38 -10.58 5.77
N ARG A 527 1.20 -10.15 4.51
CA ARG A 527 0.13 -10.65 3.63
C ARG A 527 0.31 -12.12 3.24
N TRP A 528 1.54 -12.59 3.09
CA TRP A 528 1.84 -14.00 2.81
C TRP A 528 3.16 -14.42 3.46
N HIS A 529 3.18 -15.62 4.04
CA HIS A 529 4.37 -16.27 4.56
C HIS A 529 4.22 -17.79 4.44
N THR A 530 5.22 -18.45 3.87
CA THR A 530 5.29 -19.92 3.76
C THR A 530 6.58 -20.47 4.33
N ASN A 531 6.48 -21.61 5.00
CA ASN A 531 7.62 -22.36 5.54
C ASN A 531 8.05 -23.51 4.60
N GLY A 532 7.55 -23.56 3.36
CA GLY A 532 7.78 -24.67 2.44
C GLY A 532 7.80 -24.27 0.97
N SER A 533 8.73 -24.91 0.25
CA SER A 533 8.88 -24.85 -1.20
C SER A 533 7.64 -25.44 -1.90
N THR A 534 6.76 -24.59 -2.41
CA THR A 534 5.52 -25.01 -3.06
C THR A 534 5.77 -25.44 -4.51
N SER A 535 6.16 -26.71 -4.69
CA SER A 535 6.40 -27.33 -5.99
C SER A 535 5.10 -27.62 -6.77
N SER A 536 4.31 -26.59 -7.07
CA SER A 536 3.00 -26.72 -7.73
C SER A 536 2.62 -25.48 -8.56
N GLY A 537 3.35 -25.23 -9.64
CA GLY A 537 2.93 -24.35 -10.75
C GLY A 537 3.04 -25.10 -12.08
N THR A 538 1.93 -25.55 -12.66
CA THR A 538 1.94 -26.28 -13.93
C THR A 538 2.38 -25.36 -15.07
N ASN A 539 3.46 -25.72 -15.77
CA ASN A 539 4.10 -25.01 -16.89
C ASN A 539 4.97 -23.78 -16.59
N VAL A 540 5.71 -23.73 -15.47
CA VAL A 540 6.86 -22.80 -15.34
C VAL A 540 8.17 -23.48 -15.78
N LYS A 541 8.55 -23.31 -17.05
CA LYS A 541 9.91 -23.64 -17.54
C LYS A 541 10.86 -22.44 -17.39
N ARG A 542 11.17 -22.04 -16.15
CA ARG A 542 12.24 -21.09 -15.82
C ARG A 542 12.97 -21.54 -14.57
N ASP A 543 14.30 -21.44 -14.61
CA ASP A 543 15.28 -21.55 -13.52
C ASP A 543 14.84 -22.32 -12.25
N GLY A 544 15.11 -23.64 -12.21
CA GLY A 544 14.42 -24.63 -11.37
C GLY A 544 14.59 -24.57 -9.84
N ALA A 545 15.07 -23.46 -9.28
CA ALA A 545 15.09 -23.17 -7.85
C ALA A 545 14.27 -21.92 -7.47
N GLN A 546 13.55 -21.31 -8.42
CA GLN A 546 12.73 -20.13 -8.20
C GLN A 546 11.67 -20.37 -7.09
N TRP A 547 11.52 -19.42 -6.17
CA TRP A 547 10.54 -19.47 -5.06
C TRP A 547 10.66 -20.69 -4.12
N SER A 548 11.84 -21.32 -4.05
CA SER A 548 12.12 -22.41 -3.12
C SER A 548 12.38 -21.92 -1.68
N GLY A 549 12.35 -22.84 -0.71
CA GLY A 549 12.59 -22.53 0.70
C GLY A 549 11.44 -21.84 1.42
N VAL A 550 11.76 -21.04 2.44
CA VAL A 550 10.82 -20.16 3.15
C VAL A 550 10.69 -18.83 2.40
N GLN A 551 9.51 -18.23 2.38
CA GLN A 551 9.21 -17.01 1.62
C GLN A 551 8.24 -16.13 2.41
N THR A 552 8.35 -14.81 2.30
CA THR A 552 7.51 -13.82 3.01
C THR A 552 7.31 -12.59 2.14
N PHE A 553 6.06 -12.19 1.93
CA PHE A 553 5.68 -10.95 1.24
C PHE A 553 5.06 -9.97 2.23
N ILE A 554 5.61 -8.75 2.27
CA ILE A 554 5.33 -7.70 3.27
C ILE A 554 4.97 -6.40 2.57
N VAL A 555 3.78 -5.89 2.83
CA VAL A 555 3.31 -4.65 2.19
C VAL A 555 3.65 -3.39 3.00
N THR A 556 3.73 -2.23 2.36
CA THR A 556 4.05 -0.96 3.06
C THR A 556 2.98 -0.57 4.09
N GLY A 557 1.72 -0.96 3.83
CA GLY A 557 0.57 -0.70 4.66
C GLY A 557 -0.71 -0.66 3.83
N ASP A 558 -1.25 0.55 3.68
CA ASP A 558 -2.41 0.90 2.87
C ASP A 558 -2.31 0.53 1.38
N ILE A 559 -1.10 0.45 0.82
CA ILE A 559 -0.81 -0.08 -0.52
C ILE A 559 -0.45 -1.58 -0.42
N ASN A 560 -1.11 -2.44 -1.19
CA ASN A 560 -0.96 -3.91 -1.15
C ASN A 560 0.21 -4.42 -2.04
N ALA A 561 1.35 -3.72 -2.00
CA ALA A 561 2.58 -4.05 -2.73
C ALA A 561 3.81 -3.93 -1.80
N GLU A 562 4.90 -4.62 -2.14
CA GLU A 562 6.14 -4.64 -1.35
C GLU A 562 7.20 -3.71 -1.96
N TRP A 563 7.61 -2.68 -1.23
CA TRP A 563 8.83 -1.92 -1.50
C TRP A 563 10.01 -2.58 -0.79
N LEU A 564 11.16 -2.70 -1.47
CA LEU A 564 12.39 -3.27 -0.88
C LEU A 564 12.90 -2.42 0.30
N ARG A 565 12.71 -1.10 0.24
CA ARG A 565 12.96 -0.15 1.32
C ARG A 565 12.06 -0.39 2.53
N ASP A 566 10.76 -0.36 2.34
CA ASP A 566 9.78 -0.46 3.41
C ASP A 566 9.85 -1.80 4.11
N SER A 567 9.80 -2.94 3.38
CA SER A 567 9.79 -4.26 4.02
C SER A 567 11.07 -4.54 4.81
N THR A 568 12.20 -3.92 4.42
CA THR A 568 13.44 -3.94 5.21
C THR A 568 13.29 -3.14 6.51
N ASN A 569 12.95 -1.85 6.43
CA ASN A 569 12.84 -0.98 7.62
C ASN A 569 11.69 -1.38 8.56
N GLN A 570 10.63 -1.99 8.03
CA GLN A 570 9.53 -2.60 8.79
C GLN A 570 9.98 -3.79 9.64
N LEU A 571 11.10 -4.46 9.29
CA LEU A 571 11.62 -5.65 9.97
C LEU A 571 12.80 -5.38 10.92
N THR A 572 13.54 -4.27 10.77
CA THR A 572 14.74 -3.93 11.58
C THR A 572 14.51 -4.09 13.09
N ASN A 573 13.35 -3.67 13.61
CA ASN A 573 12.95 -3.84 15.02
C ASN A 573 12.99 -5.30 15.53
N TYR A 574 12.73 -6.28 14.66
CA TYR A 574 12.55 -7.69 15.03
C TYR A 574 13.80 -8.54 14.79
N GLN A 575 14.83 -8.00 14.12
CA GLN A 575 16.10 -8.69 13.86
C GLN A 575 16.72 -9.22 15.17
N THR A 576 16.75 -8.37 16.21
CA THR A 576 17.26 -8.70 17.56
C THR A 576 16.53 -9.87 18.22
N LEU A 577 15.25 -10.10 17.88
CA LEU A 577 14.42 -11.18 18.41
C LEU A 577 14.51 -12.47 17.59
N ALA A 578 14.98 -12.41 16.35
CA ALA A 578 15.00 -13.54 15.41
C ALA A 578 15.83 -14.73 15.91
N ALA A 579 16.94 -14.47 16.61
CA ALA A 579 17.77 -15.54 17.21
C ALA A 579 17.03 -16.37 18.28
N LYS A 580 15.88 -15.90 18.77
CA LYS A 580 15.13 -16.50 19.89
C LYS A 580 13.73 -16.96 19.51
N ASP A 581 13.06 -16.25 18.61
CA ASP A 581 11.78 -16.68 18.04
C ASP A 581 11.97 -17.26 16.63
N LYS A 582 11.89 -18.60 16.53
CA LYS A 582 11.99 -19.33 15.26
C LYS A 582 10.95 -18.90 14.22
N ARG A 583 9.82 -18.32 14.63
CA ARG A 583 8.83 -17.76 13.71
C ARG A 583 9.36 -16.47 13.08
N LEU A 584 9.91 -15.55 13.88
CA LEU A 584 10.54 -14.33 13.36
C LEU A 584 11.77 -14.64 12.50
N TYR A 585 12.58 -15.63 12.90
CA TYR A 585 13.68 -16.14 12.07
C TYR A 585 13.20 -16.55 10.66
N SER A 586 12.18 -17.41 10.59
CA SER A 586 11.62 -17.87 9.31
C SER A 586 10.96 -16.73 8.53
N LEU A 587 10.32 -15.78 9.21
CA LEU A 587 9.70 -14.61 8.59
C LEU A 587 10.74 -13.73 7.87
N ILE A 588 11.84 -13.38 8.55
CA ILE A 588 12.88 -12.50 8.00
C ILE A 588 13.71 -13.24 6.94
N LEU A 589 14.08 -14.49 7.17
CA LEU A 589 14.71 -15.34 6.15
C LEU A 589 13.84 -15.45 4.89
N GLY A 590 12.53 -15.57 5.06
CA GLY A 590 11.56 -15.57 3.96
C GLY A 590 11.50 -14.25 3.21
N ALA A 591 11.64 -13.11 3.90
CA ALA A 591 11.69 -11.81 3.26
C ALA A 591 12.98 -11.64 2.43
N ILE A 592 14.15 -12.07 2.95
CA ILE A 592 15.41 -12.06 2.18
C ILE A 592 15.30 -12.92 0.92
N ASN A 593 14.66 -14.09 1.02
CA ASN A 593 14.44 -14.97 -0.13
C ASN A 593 13.45 -14.37 -1.15
N THR A 594 12.38 -13.71 -0.70
CA THR A 594 11.40 -13.04 -1.56
C THR A 594 11.98 -11.80 -2.25
N GLN A 595 12.70 -10.94 -1.52
CA GLN A 595 13.43 -9.82 -2.12
C GLN A 595 14.51 -10.31 -3.10
N SER A 596 15.16 -11.46 -2.85
CA SER A 596 16.11 -12.05 -3.81
C SER A 596 15.43 -12.39 -5.14
N GLU A 597 14.21 -12.93 -5.12
CA GLU A 597 13.43 -13.19 -6.34
C GLU A 597 13.08 -11.91 -7.10
N PHE A 598 12.64 -10.88 -6.37
CA PHE A 598 12.34 -9.55 -6.92
C PHE A 598 13.56 -8.91 -7.60
N VAL A 599 14.71 -8.85 -6.91
CA VAL A 599 15.98 -8.30 -7.44
C VAL A 599 16.52 -9.11 -8.62
N ILE A 600 16.35 -10.44 -8.67
CA ILE A 600 16.81 -11.25 -9.82
C ILE A 600 15.99 -10.95 -11.08
N GLN A 601 14.70 -10.64 -10.95
CA GLN A 601 13.80 -10.47 -12.10
C GLN A 601 13.69 -9.01 -12.56
N SER A 602 13.70 -8.02 -11.67
CA SER A 602 13.55 -6.60 -12.06
C SER A 602 14.32 -5.66 -11.11
N PRO A 603 15.67 -5.65 -11.16
CA PRO A 603 16.54 -4.91 -10.22
C PRO A 603 16.53 -3.37 -10.40
N TYR A 604 15.73 -2.86 -11.32
CA TYR A 604 15.55 -1.43 -11.57
C TYR A 604 14.23 -0.88 -10.99
N CYS A 605 13.47 -1.73 -10.28
CA CYS A 605 12.16 -1.39 -9.75
C CYS A 605 12.16 -1.33 -8.21
N ASN A 606 11.42 -0.38 -7.67
CA ASN A 606 11.23 -0.14 -6.24
C ASN A 606 10.19 -1.09 -5.62
N ALA A 607 9.07 -1.32 -6.32
CA ALA A 607 7.88 -1.94 -5.77
C ALA A 607 7.40 -3.20 -6.52
N PHE A 608 6.99 -4.22 -5.78
CA PHE A 608 6.67 -5.55 -6.30
C PHE A 608 5.26 -6.03 -5.94
N GLN A 609 4.65 -6.76 -6.88
CA GLN A 609 3.33 -7.36 -6.73
C GLN A 609 3.40 -8.59 -5.80
N PRO A 610 2.26 -9.00 -5.20
CA PRO A 610 2.17 -10.25 -4.46
C PRO A 610 2.66 -11.45 -5.30
N PRO A 611 3.60 -12.28 -4.79
CA PRO A 611 4.09 -13.45 -5.52
C PRO A 611 2.94 -14.36 -5.95
N ALA A 612 2.93 -14.84 -7.20
CA ALA A 612 1.80 -15.61 -7.73
C ALA A 612 1.44 -16.88 -6.91
N LEU A 613 2.41 -17.45 -6.19
CA LEU A 613 2.23 -18.59 -5.27
C LEU A 613 1.45 -18.23 -3.99
N SER A 614 1.27 -16.95 -3.68
CA SER A 614 0.43 -16.48 -2.57
C SER A 614 -1.07 -16.64 -2.82
N GLY A 615 -1.48 -16.69 -4.09
CA GLY A 615 -2.89 -16.63 -4.51
C GLY A 615 -3.55 -15.25 -4.31
N ILE A 616 -2.80 -14.25 -3.83
CA ILE A 616 -3.22 -12.85 -3.79
C ILE A 616 -3.16 -12.30 -5.22
N LYS A 617 -4.08 -11.41 -5.57
CA LYS A 617 -4.10 -10.77 -6.89
C LYS A 617 -3.11 -9.60 -6.93
N PRO A 618 -2.39 -9.38 -8.05
CA PRO A 618 -1.72 -8.12 -8.32
C PRO A 618 -2.70 -6.94 -8.23
N GLU A 619 -2.21 -5.81 -7.71
CA GLU A 619 -2.96 -4.56 -7.72
C GLU A 619 -2.91 -3.91 -9.12
N ALA A 620 -4.03 -3.33 -9.53
CA ALA A 620 -4.15 -2.71 -10.84
C ALA A 620 -3.70 -1.25 -10.79
N SER A 621 -2.50 -0.95 -11.29
CA SER A 621 -2.10 0.44 -11.49
C SER A 621 -2.94 1.11 -12.60
N SER A 622 -3.13 2.42 -12.46
CA SER A 622 -3.73 3.30 -13.47
C SER A 622 -2.70 4.27 -14.08
N GLN A 623 -1.45 4.20 -13.61
CA GLN A 623 -0.31 4.92 -14.18
C GLN A 623 0.00 4.37 -15.59
N LYS A 624 0.79 5.12 -16.36
CA LYS A 624 1.20 4.74 -17.71
C LYS A 624 2.67 5.06 -17.85
N ASP A 625 3.47 4.03 -17.65
CA ASP A 625 4.90 4.14 -17.55
C ASP A 625 5.55 3.52 -18.79
N THR A 626 6.51 4.23 -19.35
CA THR A 626 7.37 3.74 -20.43
C THR A 626 8.76 3.54 -19.86
N VAL A 627 9.09 2.29 -19.55
CA VAL A 627 10.30 1.94 -18.81
C VAL A 627 11.18 1.00 -19.63
N HIS A 628 12.48 1.26 -19.60
CA HIS A 628 13.50 0.35 -20.10
C HIS A 628 14.51 0.07 -18.96
N PRO A 629 14.93 -1.19 -18.72
CA PRO A 629 14.42 -2.42 -19.32
C PRO A 629 12.92 -2.63 -19.04
N ALA A 630 12.19 -3.21 -20.00
CA ALA A 630 10.77 -3.49 -19.82
C ALA A 630 10.57 -4.56 -18.72
N TYR A 631 9.57 -4.35 -17.87
CA TYR A 631 9.22 -5.23 -16.75
C TYR A 631 7.90 -5.99 -16.99
N ASP A 632 7.51 -6.84 -16.04
CA ASP A 632 6.26 -7.59 -16.05
C ASP A 632 5.30 -6.98 -15.01
N GLU A 633 4.22 -6.33 -15.46
CA GLU A 633 3.21 -5.68 -14.61
C GLU A 633 2.49 -6.65 -13.64
N SER A 634 2.55 -7.96 -13.89
CA SER A 634 2.02 -8.98 -12.98
C SER A 634 2.98 -9.34 -11.83
N PHE A 635 4.20 -8.80 -11.85
CA PHE A 635 5.28 -9.05 -10.89
C PHE A 635 5.80 -7.76 -10.25
N VAL A 636 5.81 -6.65 -10.98
CA VAL A 636 6.25 -5.32 -10.54
C VAL A 636 5.02 -4.42 -10.37
N PHE A 637 4.95 -3.70 -9.26
CA PHE A 637 3.89 -2.73 -8.98
C PHE A 637 4.25 -1.35 -9.56
N GLU A 638 5.48 -0.90 -9.28
CA GLU A 638 6.06 0.33 -9.80
C GLU A 638 7.55 0.08 -10.12
N CYS A 639 8.08 0.71 -11.17
CA CYS A 639 9.48 0.53 -11.58
C CYS A 639 10.31 1.81 -11.58
N LYS A 640 10.25 2.57 -10.48
CA LYS A 640 11.20 3.66 -10.22
C LYS A 640 12.54 3.08 -9.76
N TYR A 641 13.64 3.59 -10.32
CA TYR A 641 14.97 3.13 -9.94
C TYR A 641 15.56 3.95 -8.79
N GLU A 642 15.66 3.28 -7.65
CA GLU A 642 16.20 3.79 -6.40
C GLU A 642 17.44 2.98 -6.00
N LEU A 643 18.55 3.68 -5.78
CA LEU A 643 19.79 3.07 -5.32
C LEU A 643 19.66 2.52 -3.88
N ASP A 644 18.82 3.14 -3.05
CA ASP A 644 18.52 2.65 -1.70
C ASP A 644 17.69 1.36 -1.71
N SER A 645 16.78 1.14 -2.67
CA SER A 645 16.02 -0.12 -2.75
C SER A 645 16.95 -1.34 -2.89
N LEU A 646 18.07 -1.21 -3.60
CA LEU A 646 19.11 -2.24 -3.66
C LEU A 646 20.04 -2.27 -2.44
N ALA A 647 20.25 -1.14 -1.76
CA ALA A 647 21.03 -1.10 -0.51
C ALA A 647 20.25 -1.71 0.67
N HIS A 648 18.93 -1.52 0.73
CA HIS A 648 18.04 -2.13 1.71
C HIS A 648 18.00 -3.67 1.57
N PHE A 649 17.99 -4.20 0.34
CA PHE A 649 18.15 -5.65 0.12
C PHE A 649 19.44 -6.22 0.74
N LEU A 650 20.57 -5.49 0.63
CA LEU A 650 21.83 -5.87 1.29
C LEU A 650 21.79 -5.67 2.81
N GLN A 651 21.07 -4.65 3.29
CA GLN A 651 20.86 -4.38 4.71
C GLN A 651 20.07 -5.52 5.38
N LEU A 652 18.95 -5.96 4.80
CA LEU A 652 18.08 -6.99 5.40
C LEU A 652 18.86 -8.28 5.71
N GLY A 653 19.69 -8.74 4.76
CA GLY A 653 20.55 -9.91 4.94
C GLY A 653 21.73 -9.69 5.89
N THR A 654 22.35 -8.49 5.89
CA THR A 654 23.48 -8.21 6.78
C THR A 654 23.05 -8.01 8.23
N GLU A 655 21.94 -7.31 8.48
CA GLU A 655 21.32 -7.22 9.82
C GLU A 655 20.89 -8.59 10.34
N PHE A 656 20.31 -9.44 9.48
CA PHE A 656 19.93 -10.80 9.86
C PHE A 656 21.14 -11.63 10.29
N HIS A 657 22.27 -11.52 9.58
CA HIS A 657 23.52 -12.15 10.01
C HIS A 657 24.06 -11.54 11.31
N GLU A 658 24.10 -10.21 11.43
CA GLU A 658 24.61 -9.50 12.61
C GLU A 658 23.81 -9.82 13.89
N ASN A 659 22.52 -10.11 13.78
CA ASN A 659 21.65 -10.43 14.92
C ASN A 659 21.49 -11.94 15.20
N THR A 660 21.68 -12.82 14.22
CA THR A 660 21.46 -14.28 14.38
C THR A 660 22.71 -15.15 14.22
N GLY A 661 23.78 -14.62 13.62
CA GLY A 661 24.93 -15.38 13.14
C GLY A 661 24.63 -16.28 11.92
N SER A 662 23.39 -16.30 11.41
CA SER A 662 22.98 -17.21 10.35
C SER A 662 23.54 -16.82 8.98
N THR A 663 23.93 -17.83 8.22
CA THR A 663 24.35 -17.73 6.82
C THR A 663 23.36 -18.41 5.86
N GLU A 664 22.21 -18.88 6.37
CA GLU A 664 21.24 -19.70 5.64
C GLU A 664 20.65 -18.99 4.41
N PHE A 665 20.59 -17.66 4.42
CA PHE A 665 20.11 -16.85 3.30
C PHE A 665 21.12 -16.75 2.14
N LEU A 666 22.40 -17.11 2.33
CA LEU A 666 23.46 -17.06 1.31
C LEU A 666 23.34 -18.22 0.30
N THR A 667 22.16 -18.33 -0.31
CA THR A 667 21.80 -19.33 -1.31
C THR A 667 22.31 -18.96 -2.70
N ASP A 668 22.32 -19.91 -3.64
CA ASP A 668 22.62 -19.64 -5.06
C ASP A 668 21.67 -18.58 -5.66
N ARG A 669 20.42 -18.50 -5.18
CA ARG A 669 19.48 -17.42 -5.53
C ARG A 669 20.00 -16.09 -5.03
N TRP A 670 20.35 -15.98 -3.75
CA TRP A 670 20.86 -14.75 -3.17
C TRP A 670 22.19 -14.28 -3.80
N TYR A 671 23.14 -15.18 -4.08
CA TYR A 671 24.36 -14.84 -4.82
C TYR A 671 24.06 -14.39 -6.26
N LYS A 672 23.03 -14.95 -6.91
CA LYS A 672 22.52 -14.47 -8.20
C LYS A 672 21.92 -13.06 -8.08
N ALA A 673 21.17 -12.77 -7.02
CA ALA A 673 20.64 -11.43 -6.73
C ALA A 673 21.77 -10.42 -6.52
N LEU A 674 22.77 -10.72 -5.69
CA LEU A 674 23.97 -9.90 -5.49
C LEU A 674 24.70 -9.60 -6.81
N ASN A 675 24.92 -10.62 -7.65
CA ASN A 675 25.53 -10.45 -8.98
C ASN A 675 24.66 -9.56 -9.91
N THR A 676 23.34 -9.54 -9.72
CA THR A 676 22.44 -8.62 -10.43
C THR A 676 22.54 -7.19 -9.88
N VAL A 677 22.62 -6.99 -8.56
CA VAL A 677 22.90 -5.68 -7.93
C VAL A 677 24.20 -5.09 -8.44
N LEU A 678 25.29 -5.86 -8.44
CA LEU A 678 26.60 -5.39 -8.91
C LEU A 678 26.58 -4.96 -10.39
N LYS A 679 25.81 -5.64 -11.25
CA LYS A 679 25.62 -5.22 -12.66
C LYS A 679 24.83 -3.92 -12.80
N VAL A 680 23.82 -3.70 -11.96
CA VAL A 680 23.09 -2.41 -11.94
C VAL A 680 24.01 -1.31 -11.44
N VAL A 681 24.78 -1.55 -10.37
CA VAL A 681 25.80 -0.61 -9.88
C VAL A 681 26.81 -0.27 -10.98
N ASP A 682 27.35 -1.25 -11.69
CA ASP A 682 28.31 -1.01 -12.79
C ASP A 682 27.69 -0.27 -13.98
N ALA A 683 26.41 -0.51 -14.30
CA ALA A 683 25.68 0.19 -15.36
C ALA A 683 25.27 1.62 -14.97
N GLN A 684 24.92 1.87 -13.72
CA GLN A 684 24.47 3.17 -13.21
C GLN A 684 25.63 4.05 -12.70
N SER A 685 26.85 3.50 -12.63
CA SER A 685 28.10 4.26 -12.51
C SER A 685 28.60 4.83 -13.86
N GLN A 686 27.89 4.60 -14.97
CA GLN A 686 28.29 5.12 -16.27
C GLN A 686 27.89 6.60 -16.44
N PRO A 687 28.81 7.46 -16.95
CA PRO A 687 28.49 8.86 -17.21
C PRO A 687 27.57 9.02 -18.41
N THR A 688 26.97 10.21 -18.56
CA THR A 688 26.15 10.54 -19.73
C THR A 688 27.01 10.70 -21.00
N PHE A 689 28.30 11.03 -20.88
CA PHE A 689 29.24 11.14 -21.99
C PHE A 689 30.54 10.39 -21.70
N ASN A 690 31.11 9.70 -22.70
CA ASN A 690 32.42 9.07 -22.59
C ASN A 690 33.57 10.10 -22.72
N ALA A 691 34.82 9.65 -22.53
CA ALA A 691 36.03 10.47 -22.66
C ALA A 691 36.30 11.02 -24.09
N GLN A 692 35.43 10.73 -25.06
CA GLN A 692 35.43 11.30 -26.41
C GLN A 692 34.22 12.23 -26.66
N GLY A 693 33.47 12.60 -25.60
CA GLY A 693 32.29 13.46 -25.67
C GLY A 693 31.05 12.78 -26.28
N GLN A 694 31.07 11.45 -26.46
CA GLN A 694 29.97 10.72 -27.10
C GLN A 694 28.94 10.30 -26.06
N PHE A 695 27.66 10.52 -26.35
CA PHE A 695 26.55 10.15 -25.48
C PHE A 695 26.50 8.64 -25.23
N ILE A 696 26.54 8.25 -23.96
CA ILE A 696 26.30 6.87 -23.52
C ILE A 696 24.82 6.75 -23.19
N LYS A 697 24.10 5.90 -23.93
CA LYS A 697 22.69 5.61 -23.59
C LYS A 697 22.65 4.87 -22.24
N ASN A 698 21.97 5.44 -21.25
CA ASN A 698 21.71 4.74 -19.99
C ASN A 698 20.93 3.43 -20.25
N GLN A 699 21.24 2.38 -19.48
CA GLN A 699 20.45 1.14 -19.49
C GLN A 699 19.05 1.39 -18.92
N TYR A 700 18.90 2.24 -17.92
CA TYR A 700 17.61 2.60 -17.35
C TYR A 700 17.04 3.88 -17.97
N THR A 701 15.76 3.86 -18.33
CA THR A 701 14.96 5.06 -18.65
C THR A 701 13.54 4.90 -18.15
N PHE A 702 12.91 5.98 -17.68
CA PHE A 702 11.53 6.00 -17.16
C PHE A 702 10.79 7.28 -17.56
N GLU A 703 9.65 7.14 -18.23
CA GLU A 703 8.70 8.24 -18.50
C GLU A 703 7.31 7.86 -18.00
N ARG A 704 6.60 8.77 -17.32
CA ARG A 704 5.22 8.56 -16.84
C ARG A 704 4.28 9.64 -17.37
N GLN A 705 3.06 9.28 -17.78
CA GLN A 705 2.05 10.27 -18.17
C GLN A 705 1.46 10.98 -16.93
N THR A 706 2.12 12.05 -16.46
CA THR A 706 1.80 12.78 -15.22
C THR A 706 1.76 14.30 -15.43
N THR A 707 1.23 15.03 -14.45
CA THR A 707 1.36 16.51 -14.31
C THR A 707 2.23 16.91 -13.11
N ILE A 708 2.76 15.95 -12.36
CA ILE A 708 3.62 16.17 -11.19
C ILE A 708 5.08 16.06 -11.66
N GLY A 709 5.88 17.10 -11.42
CA GLY A 709 7.25 17.18 -11.97
C GLY A 709 8.23 16.13 -11.43
N THR A 710 8.02 15.63 -10.21
CA THR A 710 8.84 14.57 -9.60
C THR A 710 8.43 13.16 -10.01
N GLU A 711 7.28 13.00 -10.65
CA GLU A 711 6.74 11.68 -11.02
C GLU A 711 7.28 11.13 -12.36
N THR A 712 8.24 11.81 -13.00
CA THR A 712 8.85 11.38 -14.27
C THR A 712 10.25 11.97 -14.43
N LEU A 713 11.09 11.38 -15.29
CA LEU A 713 12.46 11.84 -15.53
C LEU A 713 12.56 12.76 -16.76
N SER A 714 13.53 13.68 -16.72
CA SER A 714 13.86 14.56 -17.85
C SER A 714 14.54 13.81 -19.01
N LEU A 715 14.69 14.51 -20.15
CA LEU A 715 15.45 14.05 -21.32
C LEU A 715 15.02 12.68 -21.86
N ALA A 716 13.71 12.53 -22.18
CA ALA A 716 13.10 11.29 -22.65
C ALA A 716 13.39 10.10 -21.71
N GLY A 717 13.15 10.33 -20.42
CA GLY A 717 13.29 9.33 -19.37
C GLY A 717 14.72 9.03 -18.91
N VAL A 718 15.76 9.70 -19.41
CA VAL A 718 17.17 9.45 -19.05
C VAL A 718 17.57 10.07 -17.70
N GLY A 719 16.89 11.15 -17.31
CA GLY A 719 17.32 12.04 -16.22
C GLY A 719 18.44 12.99 -16.66
N ASN A 720 18.78 13.95 -15.78
CA ASN A 720 19.74 15.00 -16.09
C ASN A 720 21.18 14.47 -16.30
N PRO A 721 22.04 15.16 -17.07
CA PRO A 721 23.39 14.68 -17.40
C PRO A 721 24.30 14.51 -16.18
N LEU A 722 25.11 13.45 -16.18
CA LEU A 722 26.09 13.15 -15.13
C LEU A 722 27.50 13.02 -15.72
N ASN A 723 28.48 13.59 -15.02
CA ASN A 723 29.87 13.61 -15.44
C ASN A 723 30.61 12.28 -15.19
N GLY A 724 31.74 12.09 -15.86
CA GLY A 724 32.64 10.96 -15.68
C GLY A 724 33.52 11.04 -14.43
N GLU A 725 34.20 9.93 -14.16
CA GLU A 725 35.31 9.79 -13.20
C GLU A 725 34.99 10.06 -11.71
N THR A 726 33.73 10.38 -11.36
CA THR A 726 33.29 10.60 -9.97
C THR A 726 33.33 9.35 -9.09
N GLY A 727 33.14 8.16 -9.66
CA GLY A 727 32.98 6.92 -8.90
C GLY A 727 31.66 6.83 -8.09
N LEU A 728 30.72 7.76 -8.30
CA LEU A 728 29.37 7.71 -7.75
C LEU A 728 28.43 6.92 -8.67
N ILE A 729 27.35 6.41 -8.08
CA ILE A 729 26.30 5.64 -8.75
C ILE A 729 25.07 6.53 -8.90
N ARG A 730 24.43 6.53 -10.08
CA ARG A 730 23.15 7.19 -10.30
C ARG A 730 22.06 6.58 -9.40
N SER A 731 21.23 7.41 -8.79
CA SER A 731 19.84 7.06 -8.43
C SER A 731 18.93 7.85 -9.37
N ALA A 732 17.85 7.26 -9.88
CA ALA A 732 16.91 8.01 -10.70
C ALA A 732 15.87 8.71 -9.83
N PHE A 733 15.35 7.99 -8.84
CA PHE A 733 14.39 8.44 -7.84
C PHE A 733 15.01 8.37 -6.42
N ARG A 734 14.28 8.91 -5.46
CA ARG A 734 14.62 9.05 -4.03
C ARG A 734 13.82 8.06 -3.17
N PRO A 735 14.17 7.90 -1.88
CA PRO A 735 13.35 7.23 -0.86
C PRO A 735 11.94 7.78 -0.63
N SER A 736 11.62 8.96 -1.18
CA SER A 736 10.26 9.53 -1.28
C SER A 736 9.52 9.13 -2.56
N ASP A 737 10.09 8.23 -3.36
CA ASP A 737 9.68 7.86 -4.71
C ASP A 737 9.62 9.06 -5.70
N ASP A 738 10.18 10.23 -5.34
CA ASP A 738 10.34 11.41 -6.21
C ASP A 738 11.60 11.33 -7.08
N ALA A 739 11.55 11.88 -8.29
CA ALA A 739 12.72 12.03 -9.16
C ALA A 739 13.83 12.89 -8.53
N THR A 740 15.07 12.47 -8.73
CA THR A 740 16.26 13.27 -8.40
C THR A 740 16.40 14.47 -9.35
N ILE A 741 16.92 15.59 -8.84
CA ILE A 741 17.26 16.77 -9.67
C ILE A 741 18.64 16.56 -10.27
N LEU A 742 19.63 16.16 -9.46
CA LEU A 742 20.95 15.72 -9.93
C LEU A 742 21.18 14.25 -9.51
N GLY A 743 21.36 13.38 -10.51
CA GLY A 743 21.27 11.92 -10.31
C GLY A 743 22.35 11.25 -9.45
N PHE A 744 23.47 11.93 -9.10
CA PHE A 744 24.36 11.41 -8.05
C PHE A 744 23.83 11.84 -6.68
N PHE A 745 22.78 11.14 -6.23
CA PHE A 745 22.13 11.38 -4.95
C PHE A 745 22.97 10.80 -3.79
N ILE A 746 23.41 11.64 -2.86
CA ILE A 746 24.51 11.34 -1.93
C ILE A 746 24.14 10.35 -0.81
N PRO A 747 23.02 10.47 -0.08
CA PRO A 747 22.61 9.52 0.96
C PRO A 747 22.58 8.03 0.56
N PRO A 748 22.00 7.58 -0.58
CA PRO A 748 22.03 6.17 -0.95
C PRO A 748 23.41 5.72 -1.47
N ASN A 749 24.23 6.62 -2.02
CA ASN A 749 25.63 6.30 -2.34
C ASN A 749 26.43 6.03 -1.04
N ALA A 750 26.21 6.85 0.00
CA ALA A 750 26.76 6.64 1.33
C ALA A 750 26.29 5.30 1.92
N MET A 751 24.98 5.04 1.89
CA MET A 751 24.36 3.79 2.36
C MET A 751 24.92 2.55 1.64
N MET A 752 24.92 2.54 0.31
CA MET A 752 25.46 1.45 -0.51
C MET A 752 26.94 1.19 -0.19
N SER A 753 27.72 2.24 0.08
CA SER A 753 29.14 2.09 0.47
C SER A 753 29.33 1.35 1.80
N VAL A 754 28.41 1.53 2.77
CA VAL A 754 28.40 0.78 4.03
C VAL A 754 27.93 -0.65 3.79
N GLN A 755 26.84 -0.83 3.02
CA GLN A 755 26.24 -2.15 2.84
C GLN A 755 27.15 -3.09 2.06
N LEU A 756 27.83 -2.64 0.99
CA LEU A 756 28.85 -3.44 0.30
C LEU A 756 29.95 -3.94 1.26
N GLN A 757 30.41 -3.09 2.19
CA GLN A 757 31.39 -3.46 3.21
C GLN A 757 30.82 -4.42 4.27
N LYS A 758 29.56 -4.27 4.69
CA LYS A 758 28.86 -5.23 5.56
C LYS A 758 28.72 -6.58 4.87
N THR A 759 28.20 -6.62 3.65
CA THR A 759 28.02 -7.84 2.84
C THR A 759 29.34 -8.59 2.68
N ALA A 760 30.45 -7.89 2.43
CA ALA A 760 31.77 -8.50 2.37
C ALA A 760 32.22 -9.14 3.69
N LYS A 761 31.92 -8.53 4.85
CA LYS A 761 32.19 -9.11 6.17
C LYS A 761 31.36 -10.38 6.39
N VAL A 762 30.09 -10.38 6.01
CA VAL A 762 29.19 -11.53 6.14
C VAL A 762 29.62 -12.71 5.26
N ILE A 763 29.89 -12.46 3.97
CA ILE A 763 30.38 -13.52 3.05
C ILE A 763 31.73 -14.07 3.55
N LYS A 764 32.62 -13.22 4.08
CA LYS A 764 33.88 -13.66 4.70
C LYS A 764 33.67 -14.52 5.94
N ALA A 765 32.73 -14.16 6.82
CA ALA A 765 32.37 -14.94 8.00
C ALA A 765 31.75 -16.30 7.64
N ALA A 766 31.00 -16.35 6.53
CA ALA A 766 30.44 -17.57 5.96
C ALA A 766 31.45 -18.48 5.25
N GLY A 767 32.72 -18.06 5.09
CA GLY A 767 33.73 -18.81 4.33
C GLY A 767 33.54 -18.74 2.81
N GLY A 768 32.81 -17.73 2.30
CA GLY A 768 32.56 -17.52 0.88
C GLY A 768 33.78 -17.04 0.07
N PRO A 769 33.62 -16.82 -1.25
CA PRO A 769 34.74 -16.58 -2.17
C PRO A 769 35.56 -15.34 -1.81
N ALA A 770 36.87 -15.52 -1.64
CA ALA A 770 37.78 -14.47 -1.15
C ALA A 770 38.01 -13.33 -2.16
N ASP A 771 37.84 -13.61 -3.45
CA ASP A 771 37.82 -12.65 -4.55
C ASP A 771 36.57 -11.77 -4.52
N LEU A 772 35.38 -12.35 -4.33
CA LEU A 772 34.13 -11.60 -4.13
C LEU A 772 34.18 -10.73 -2.87
N VAL A 773 34.75 -11.24 -1.78
CA VAL A 773 34.98 -10.46 -0.55
C VAL A 773 35.89 -9.26 -0.80
N ALA A 774 36.95 -9.42 -1.62
CA ALA A 774 37.86 -8.34 -1.96
C ALA A 774 37.22 -7.30 -2.88
N ASP A 775 36.49 -7.72 -3.93
CA ASP A 775 35.76 -6.84 -4.84
C ASP A 775 34.73 -5.97 -4.09
N LEU A 776 33.91 -6.57 -3.23
CA LEU A 776 32.94 -5.84 -2.41
C LEU A 776 33.60 -4.84 -1.44
N GLN A 777 34.75 -5.20 -0.84
CA GLN A 777 35.52 -4.29 0.01
C GLN A 777 36.11 -3.13 -0.78
N GLU A 778 36.68 -3.40 -1.96
CA GLU A 778 37.26 -2.37 -2.83
C GLU A 778 36.19 -1.43 -3.37
N ARG A 779 35.06 -1.96 -3.85
CA ARG A 779 33.88 -1.17 -4.30
C ARG A 779 33.34 -0.29 -3.19
N GLY A 780 33.05 -0.86 -2.01
CA GLY A 780 32.54 -0.10 -0.87
C GLY A 780 33.51 0.98 -0.38
N THR A 781 34.82 0.69 -0.37
CA THR A 781 35.86 1.67 -0.01
C THR A 781 35.97 2.81 -1.03
N LYS A 782 35.96 2.49 -2.33
CA LYS A 782 35.99 3.49 -3.41
C LYS A 782 34.75 4.38 -3.38
N LEU A 783 33.57 3.80 -3.23
CA LEU A 783 32.31 4.54 -3.16
C LEU A 783 32.27 5.45 -1.92
N ALA A 784 32.74 4.97 -0.77
CA ALA A 784 32.87 5.78 0.44
C ALA A 784 33.89 6.92 0.29
N LYS A 785 34.89 6.79 -0.60
CA LYS A 785 35.80 7.88 -0.98
C LYS A 785 35.10 8.86 -1.92
N ALA A 786 34.46 8.39 -2.99
CA ALA A 786 33.72 9.19 -3.96
C ALA A 786 32.65 10.10 -3.30
N VAL A 787 31.91 9.58 -2.31
CA VAL A 787 30.95 10.34 -1.51
C VAL A 787 31.61 11.50 -0.74
N ARG A 788 32.86 11.34 -0.29
CA ARG A 788 33.62 12.42 0.37
C ARG A 788 34.25 13.39 -0.64
N ASP A 789 34.79 12.86 -1.74
CA ASP A 789 35.48 13.64 -2.79
C ASP A 789 34.52 14.57 -3.56
N HIS A 790 33.28 14.14 -3.77
CA HIS A 790 32.30 14.83 -4.63
C HIS A 790 31.02 15.25 -3.89
N GLY A 791 30.69 14.61 -2.77
CA GLY A 791 29.52 14.96 -1.96
C GLY A 791 29.78 16.06 -0.93
N ILE A 792 31.04 16.31 -0.52
CA ILE A 792 31.38 17.37 0.42
C ILE A 792 31.62 18.68 -0.34
N VAL A 793 30.96 19.76 0.08
CA VAL A 793 30.95 21.05 -0.59
C VAL A 793 30.98 22.21 0.41
N GLN A 794 31.55 23.34 0.01
CA GLN A 794 31.61 24.55 0.84
C GLN A 794 30.26 25.29 0.82
N HIS A 795 29.60 25.40 1.98
CA HIS A 795 28.46 26.28 2.22
C HIS A 795 28.89 27.59 2.90
N PRO A 796 28.48 28.79 2.42
CA PRO A 796 28.93 30.08 2.97
C PRO A 796 28.75 30.25 4.49
N LYS A 797 27.58 29.88 5.03
CA LYS A 797 27.25 29.97 6.48
C LYS A 797 27.83 28.87 7.38
N TYR A 798 27.92 27.61 6.90
CA TYR A 798 28.17 26.44 7.77
C TYR A 798 29.55 25.79 7.61
N GLY A 799 30.37 26.24 6.64
CA GLY A 799 31.63 25.58 6.33
C GLY A 799 31.42 24.40 5.38
N ASP A 800 32.19 23.32 5.56
CA ASP A 800 32.01 22.10 4.76
C ASP A 800 30.74 21.35 5.19
N VAL A 801 29.91 20.99 4.21
CA VAL A 801 28.68 20.22 4.37
C VAL A 801 28.59 19.13 3.30
N TYR A 802 27.76 18.11 3.51
CA TYR A 802 27.34 17.23 2.44
C TYR A 802 26.24 17.89 1.60
N ALA A 803 26.39 17.86 0.28
CA ALA A 803 25.31 18.13 -0.66
C ALA A 803 24.31 16.97 -0.67
N PHE A 804 23.04 17.26 -0.96
CA PHE A 804 22.00 16.25 -1.09
C PHE A 804 22.17 15.47 -2.41
N GLU A 805 22.35 16.20 -3.50
CA GLU A 805 22.49 15.70 -4.87
C GLU A 805 23.60 16.47 -5.61
N VAL A 806 24.35 15.81 -6.48
CA VAL A 806 25.38 16.43 -7.36
C VAL A 806 25.34 15.86 -8.79
N ASP A 807 25.98 16.54 -9.74
CA ASP A 807 26.10 16.10 -11.14
C ASP A 807 27.52 15.67 -11.57
N GLY A 808 28.53 16.02 -10.77
CA GLY A 808 29.95 15.83 -11.10
C GLY A 808 30.54 16.87 -12.06
N TYR A 809 29.75 17.81 -12.59
CA TYR A 809 30.23 19.00 -13.31
C TYR A 809 30.47 20.19 -12.36
N GLY A 810 29.77 20.22 -11.23
CA GLY A 810 29.92 21.22 -10.17
C GLY A 810 28.61 21.68 -9.55
N SER A 811 27.47 21.30 -10.15
CA SER A 811 26.14 21.59 -9.61
C SER A 811 25.88 20.74 -8.37
N ARG A 812 25.16 21.33 -7.41
CA ARG A 812 24.91 20.74 -6.09
C ARG A 812 23.59 21.26 -5.52
N ILE A 813 22.76 20.37 -4.99
CA ILE A 813 21.54 20.72 -4.29
C ILE A 813 21.81 20.71 -2.78
N LEU A 814 21.39 21.78 -2.10
CA LEU A 814 21.55 21.98 -0.66
C LEU A 814 20.16 22.00 -0.03
N MET A 815 19.76 20.85 0.49
CA MET A 815 18.48 20.57 1.16
C MET A 815 18.65 19.29 1.99
N ASP A 816 17.58 18.81 2.62
CA ASP A 816 17.42 17.38 2.90
C ASP A 816 15.95 16.98 2.75
N ASP A 817 15.71 15.67 2.64
CA ASP A 817 14.39 15.05 2.58
C ASP A 817 14.18 14.17 3.82
N ALA A 818 12.92 13.90 4.19
CA ALA A 818 12.62 13.12 5.39
C ALA A 818 12.85 11.61 5.24
N ASN A 819 12.86 11.08 4.01
CA ASN A 819 12.83 9.64 3.79
C ASN A 819 14.26 9.05 3.86
N ILE A 820 14.40 7.91 4.53
CA ILE A 820 15.71 7.29 4.80
C ILE A 820 16.11 6.40 3.61
N PRO A 821 17.34 6.49 3.06
CA PRO A 821 18.46 7.35 3.46
C PRO A 821 18.33 8.84 3.10
N SER A 822 18.53 9.69 4.11
CA SER A 822 18.66 11.16 4.05
C SER A 822 20.02 11.64 4.60
N LEU A 823 20.40 12.91 4.41
CA LEU A 823 21.64 13.46 4.97
C LEU A 823 21.62 13.45 6.51
N LEU A 824 20.48 13.75 7.12
CA LEU A 824 20.29 13.68 8.56
C LEU A 824 20.58 12.26 9.11
N SER A 825 20.30 11.23 8.31
CA SER A 825 20.44 9.81 8.67
C SER A 825 21.85 9.24 8.53
N LEU A 826 22.84 9.95 7.98
CA LEU A 826 24.17 9.39 7.68
C LEU A 826 24.87 8.65 8.87
N PRO A 827 24.73 9.06 10.15
CA PRO A 827 25.24 8.30 11.28
C PRO A 827 24.38 7.08 11.65
N TYR A 828 23.05 7.14 11.48
CA TYR A 828 22.15 6.00 11.64
C TYR A 828 22.46 4.89 10.62
N LEU A 829 22.82 5.28 9.40
CA LEU A 829 23.29 4.38 8.34
C LEU A 829 24.72 3.84 8.59
N GLY A 830 25.45 4.36 9.59
CA GLY A 830 26.82 3.97 9.92
C GLY A 830 27.88 4.45 8.92
N PHE A 831 27.63 5.51 8.14
CA PHE A 831 28.57 6.02 7.14
C PHE A 831 29.63 6.97 7.72
N VAL A 832 29.24 7.77 8.71
CA VAL A 832 30.07 8.69 9.49
C VAL A 832 29.76 8.53 10.98
N ASP A 833 30.68 8.98 11.83
CA ASP A 833 30.34 9.16 13.23
C ASP A 833 29.43 10.38 13.41
N LYS A 834 28.58 10.36 14.43
CA LYS A 834 27.66 11.45 14.80
C LYS A 834 28.39 12.74 15.19
N SER A 835 29.64 12.64 15.66
CA SER A 835 30.53 13.77 15.97
C SER A 835 31.34 14.28 14.78
N ASP A 836 31.21 13.69 13.58
CA ASP A 836 31.88 14.17 12.37
C ASP A 836 31.52 15.64 12.08
N THR A 837 32.54 16.48 11.87
CA THR A 837 32.37 17.93 11.72
C THR A 837 31.55 18.30 10.49
N VAL A 838 31.73 17.59 9.37
CA VAL A 838 30.99 17.85 8.13
C VAL A 838 29.54 17.43 8.31
N TYR A 839 29.26 16.28 8.95
CA TYR A 839 27.91 15.91 9.35
C TYR A 839 27.28 16.94 10.29
N GLN A 840 27.98 17.41 11.32
CA GLN A 840 27.46 18.39 12.28
C GLN A 840 27.19 19.77 11.64
N ASN A 841 27.94 20.17 10.64
CA ASN A 841 27.64 21.35 9.83
C ASN A 841 26.43 21.11 8.92
N THR A 842 26.35 19.93 8.30
CA THR A 842 25.23 19.51 7.46
C THR A 842 23.93 19.48 8.27
N ARG A 843 23.94 18.90 9.49
CA ARG A 843 22.81 18.88 10.42
C ARG A 843 22.26 20.28 10.67
N LYS A 844 23.14 21.25 10.98
CA LYS A 844 22.75 22.65 11.21
C LYS A 844 22.19 23.33 9.95
N MET A 845 22.68 22.95 8.76
CA MET A 845 22.16 23.44 7.48
C MET A 845 20.75 22.89 7.19
N ILE A 846 20.54 21.59 7.42
CA ILE A 846 19.32 20.88 7.03
C ILE A 846 18.17 21.05 8.04
N THR A 847 18.47 21.44 9.28
CA THR A 847 17.49 21.81 10.32
C THR A 847 17.37 23.33 10.55
N ASP A 848 17.73 24.16 9.56
CA ASP A 848 17.52 25.61 9.58
C ASP A 848 16.69 26.04 8.36
N LYS A 849 15.55 26.69 8.62
CA LYS A 849 14.59 27.18 7.62
C LYS A 849 15.20 28.19 6.64
N ALA A 850 16.31 28.84 7.00
CA ALA A 850 17.04 29.76 6.12
C ALA A 850 17.99 29.05 5.13
N SER A 851 18.16 27.71 5.22
CA SER A 851 19.07 26.95 4.34
C SER A 851 18.54 25.61 3.83
N ASN A 852 17.48 25.05 4.42
CA ASN A 852 16.75 23.92 3.82
C ASN A 852 15.34 24.36 3.41
N PRO A 853 14.99 24.38 2.11
CA PRO A 853 13.66 24.75 1.65
C PRO A 853 12.55 23.81 2.15
N TYR A 854 12.91 22.59 2.59
CA TYR A 854 11.98 21.60 3.15
C TYR A 854 12.07 21.47 4.67
N TYR A 855 12.80 22.34 5.39
CA TYR A 855 12.67 22.43 6.86
C TYR A 855 11.49 23.35 7.22
N LEU A 856 10.33 22.71 7.37
CA LEU A 856 9.04 23.37 7.54
C LEU A 856 8.81 23.67 9.03
N VAL A 857 8.32 24.87 9.32
CA VAL A 857 8.07 25.35 10.69
C VAL A 857 6.75 26.11 10.70
N GLY A 858 5.81 25.65 11.55
CA GLY A 858 4.52 26.26 11.81
C GLY A 858 4.17 26.24 13.31
N PRO A 859 2.97 26.72 13.68
CA PRO A 859 2.57 26.92 15.08
C PRO A 859 2.31 25.65 15.89
N GLN A 860 2.13 24.48 15.26
CA GLN A 860 1.81 23.23 15.97
C GLN A 860 2.84 22.11 15.77
N PHE A 861 3.60 22.14 14.67
CA PHE A 861 4.59 21.12 14.34
C PHE A 861 5.72 21.72 13.49
N HIS A 862 6.85 21.04 13.41
CA HIS A 862 7.96 21.39 12.52
C HIS A 862 8.76 20.13 12.17
N GLY A 863 9.63 20.20 11.16
CA GLY A 863 10.52 19.10 10.78
C GLY A 863 10.94 19.21 9.32
N ILE A 864 11.63 18.18 8.82
CA ILE A 864 11.92 18.07 7.39
C ILE A 864 10.70 17.42 6.71
N GLY A 865 10.27 18.00 5.59
CA GLY A 865 9.28 17.43 4.68
C GLY A 865 9.94 16.89 3.41
N GLY A 866 9.30 17.14 2.27
CA GLY A 866 9.81 16.81 0.94
C GLY A 866 8.87 17.31 -0.16
N PRO A 867 9.29 17.30 -1.44
CA PRO A 867 8.43 17.73 -2.55
C PRO A 867 7.21 16.81 -2.73
N HIS A 868 7.27 15.56 -2.29
CA HIS A 868 6.20 14.56 -2.41
C HIS A 868 4.82 15.05 -1.95
N ILE A 869 4.74 15.65 -0.75
CA ILE A 869 3.50 16.19 -0.17
C ILE A 869 3.46 17.73 -0.25
N GLY A 870 4.62 18.38 -0.37
CA GLY A 870 4.72 19.83 -0.57
C GLY A 870 4.95 20.65 0.71
N LEU A 871 4.75 21.96 0.58
CA LEU A 871 5.40 22.99 1.42
C LEU A 871 4.78 23.22 2.81
N GLU A 872 3.73 22.48 3.19
CA GLU A 872 3.06 22.59 4.50
C GLU A 872 3.21 21.35 5.38
N ASN A 873 3.70 20.23 4.84
CA ASN A 873 3.63 18.92 5.48
C ASN A 873 5.03 18.38 5.85
N ALA A 874 5.34 18.40 7.15
CA ALA A 874 6.59 17.85 7.69
C ALA A 874 6.38 16.38 8.13
N TRP A 875 7.40 15.55 7.95
CA TRP A 875 7.29 14.11 8.18
C TRP A 875 7.81 13.73 9.58
N PRO A 876 7.04 13.00 10.41
CA PRO A 876 7.48 12.56 11.74
C PRO A 876 8.81 11.78 11.74
N MET A 877 9.10 11.05 10.66
CA MET A 877 10.37 10.34 10.50
C MET A 877 11.60 11.26 10.58
N SER A 878 11.51 12.51 10.12
CA SER A 878 12.62 13.47 10.22
C SER A 878 13.00 13.74 11.68
N LEU A 879 12.01 14.04 12.54
CA LEU A 879 12.21 14.26 13.98
C LEU A 879 12.71 13.01 14.71
N LEU A 880 12.25 11.82 14.29
CA LEU A 880 12.70 10.54 14.86
C LEU A 880 14.18 10.26 14.53
N VAL A 881 14.59 10.44 13.27
CA VAL A 881 16.00 10.36 12.87
C VAL A 881 16.81 11.45 13.58
N GLN A 882 16.29 12.67 13.69
CA GLN A 882 16.92 13.78 14.41
C GLN A 882 17.18 13.41 15.89
N ALA A 883 16.22 12.79 16.57
CA ALA A 883 16.38 12.28 17.93
C ALA A 883 17.40 11.13 18.02
N MET A 884 17.31 10.13 17.13
CA MET A 884 18.28 9.03 17.09
C MET A 884 19.72 9.48 16.80
N THR A 885 19.89 10.66 16.21
CA THR A 885 21.19 11.27 15.87
C THR A 885 21.56 12.48 16.73
N SER A 886 20.86 12.72 17.86
CA SER A 886 21.21 13.75 18.85
C SER A 886 21.85 13.16 20.13
N ASP A 887 22.69 13.93 20.80
CA ASP A 887 23.14 13.67 22.19
C ASP A 887 22.48 14.58 23.23
N ASP A 888 21.73 15.60 22.79
CA ASP A 888 21.00 16.51 23.65
C ASP A 888 19.66 15.86 24.06
N ASP A 889 19.58 15.49 25.34
CA ASP A 889 18.38 14.94 25.96
C ASP A 889 17.13 15.82 25.76
N ALA A 890 17.29 17.15 25.63
CA ALA A 890 16.19 18.08 25.36
C ALA A 890 15.70 18.02 23.91
N GLU A 891 16.61 17.96 22.92
CA GLU A 891 16.27 17.73 21.50
C GLU A 891 15.61 16.35 21.32
N ILE A 892 16.16 15.30 21.95
CA ILE A 892 15.63 13.93 21.91
C ILE A 892 14.17 13.88 22.40
N ILE A 893 13.90 14.42 23.60
CA ILE A 893 12.56 14.35 24.19
C ILE A 893 11.58 15.33 23.54
N GLY A 894 12.05 16.49 23.06
CA GLY A 894 11.24 17.45 22.29
C GLY A 894 10.71 16.84 21.00
N ASN A 895 11.60 16.23 20.22
CA ASN A 895 11.26 15.55 18.96
C ASN A 895 10.30 14.37 19.18
N LEU A 896 10.56 13.53 20.21
CA LEU A 896 9.66 12.42 20.55
C LEU A 896 8.27 12.91 20.98
N ASN A 897 8.21 13.99 21.77
CA ASN A 897 6.96 14.61 22.21
C ASN A 897 6.15 15.19 21.03
N LEU A 898 6.80 15.87 20.08
CA LEU A 898 6.12 16.37 18.87
C LEU A 898 5.44 15.24 18.11
N VAL A 899 6.17 14.16 17.80
CA VAL A 899 5.64 12.99 17.08
C VAL A 899 4.50 12.30 17.84
N ARG A 900 4.64 12.14 19.16
CA ARG A 900 3.55 11.61 19.99
C ARG A 900 2.31 12.51 19.98
N ASN A 901 2.51 13.83 20.08
CA ASN A 901 1.42 14.80 20.13
C ASN A 901 0.66 14.89 18.78
N SER A 902 1.33 14.70 17.65
CA SER A 902 0.69 14.64 16.32
C SER A 902 0.03 13.29 16.02
N SER A 903 0.42 12.21 16.71
CA SER A 903 -0.11 10.86 16.52
C SER A 903 -1.49 10.65 17.17
N LEU A 904 -2.44 11.57 16.90
CA LEU A 904 -3.75 11.65 17.58
C LEU A 904 -4.62 10.40 17.39
N LEU A 905 -4.47 9.67 16.28
CA LEU A 905 -5.12 8.37 16.05
C LEU A 905 -4.35 7.18 16.62
N GLY A 906 -3.29 7.39 17.41
CA GLY A 906 -2.54 6.32 18.08
C GLY A 906 -1.58 5.54 17.17
N LEU A 907 -1.28 6.04 15.97
CA LEU A 907 -0.26 5.54 15.05
C LEU A 907 0.55 6.73 14.51
N VAL A 908 1.74 6.47 13.99
CA VAL A 908 2.57 7.48 13.33
C VAL A 908 2.21 7.59 11.86
N HIS A 909 1.90 8.81 11.44
CA HIS A 909 1.53 9.16 10.07
C HIS A 909 2.75 9.44 9.18
N GLU A 910 2.53 9.52 7.87
CA GLU A 910 3.57 9.82 6.89
C GLU A 910 4.01 11.28 6.98
N SER A 911 3.06 12.21 6.91
CA SER A 911 3.31 13.65 7.07
C SER A 911 2.21 14.33 7.89
N ILE A 912 2.55 15.48 8.49
CA ILE A 912 1.72 16.28 9.39
C ILE A 912 1.76 17.75 8.93
N ASN A 913 0.60 18.39 8.79
CA ASN A 913 0.53 19.81 8.46
C ASN A 913 1.07 20.66 9.61
N VAL A 914 2.08 21.48 9.36
CA VAL A 914 2.78 22.28 10.40
C VAL A 914 1.88 23.32 11.09
N THR A 915 0.74 23.64 10.49
CA THR A 915 -0.27 24.55 11.05
C THR A 915 -1.39 23.85 11.83
N ASN A 916 -1.66 22.57 11.54
CA ASN A 916 -2.82 21.84 12.04
C ASN A 916 -2.53 20.33 12.12
N ILE A 917 -2.16 19.80 13.29
CA ILE A 917 -1.78 18.39 13.47
C ILE A 917 -2.92 17.37 13.27
N LYS A 918 -4.14 17.83 12.94
CA LYS A 918 -5.27 16.97 12.54
C LYS A 918 -5.33 16.74 11.02
N ASP A 919 -4.54 17.47 10.25
CA ASP A 919 -4.33 17.28 8.82
C ASP A 919 -3.01 16.52 8.63
N TYR A 920 -3.09 15.33 8.03
CA TYR A 920 -2.00 14.37 7.94
C TYR A 920 -2.18 13.45 6.72
N THR A 921 -1.08 12.88 6.22
CA THR A 921 -1.14 11.84 5.17
C THR A 921 -0.96 10.43 5.74
N ARG A 922 -1.68 9.48 5.14
CA ARG A 922 -1.71 8.03 5.43
C ARG A 922 -2.05 7.64 6.88
N PRO A 923 -3.25 7.09 7.15
CA PRO A 923 -3.62 6.61 8.48
C PRO A 923 -2.84 5.35 8.89
N TRP A 924 -2.28 4.60 7.93
CA TRP A 924 -1.53 3.37 8.17
C TRP A 924 -0.24 3.33 7.35
N PHE A 925 0.86 3.78 7.96
CA PHE A 925 2.19 3.68 7.38
C PHE A 925 3.11 2.85 8.29
N SER A 926 3.34 1.59 7.92
CA SER A 926 4.01 0.62 8.79
C SER A 926 5.51 0.92 8.98
N TRP A 927 6.15 1.60 8.02
CA TRP A 927 7.55 2.04 8.12
C TRP A 927 7.73 3.13 9.18
N ALA A 928 6.92 4.21 9.16
CA ALA A 928 7.00 5.28 10.17
C ALA A 928 6.75 4.74 11.60
N ASN A 929 5.79 3.83 11.77
CA ASN A 929 5.56 3.11 13.03
C ASN A 929 6.79 2.31 13.49
N SER A 930 7.54 1.69 12.56
CA SER A 930 8.80 1.00 12.84
C SER A 930 9.89 1.98 13.30
N VAL A 931 10.12 3.08 12.58
CA VAL A 931 11.14 4.10 12.93
C VAL A 931 10.86 4.72 14.31
N PHE A 932 9.59 4.95 14.65
CA PHE A 932 9.20 5.40 15.99
C PHE A 932 9.58 4.38 17.07
N ALA A 933 9.26 3.10 16.86
CA ALA A 933 9.56 2.07 17.84
C ALA A 933 11.08 1.84 18.01
N GLN A 934 11.87 1.95 16.93
CA GLN A 934 13.34 1.95 16.99
C GLN A 934 13.85 3.11 17.86
N THR A 935 13.31 4.31 17.65
CA THR A 935 13.68 5.52 18.41
C THR A 935 13.40 5.33 19.91
N VAL A 936 12.20 4.85 20.26
CA VAL A 936 11.83 4.59 21.67
C VAL A 936 12.69 3.47 22.29
N LEU A 937 13.01 2.40 21.56
CA LEU A 937 13.91 1.34 22.03
C LEU A 937 15.36 1.82 22.22
N LYS A 938 15.87 2.68 21.33
CA LYS A 938 17.19 3.31 21.47
C LYS A 938 17.27 4.20 22.72
N ILE A 939 16.26 5.04 22.94
CA ILE A 939 16.14 5.86 24.16
C ILE A 939 16.03 4.96 25.40
N ALA A 940 15.28 3.88 25.34
CA ALA A 940 15.15 2.92 26.44
C ALA A 940 16.49 2.25 26.83
N ALA A 941 17.39 2.02 25.87
CA ALA A 941 18.71 1.46 26.09
C ALA A 941 19.74 2.52 26.56
N GLU A 942 19.77 3.69 25.93
CA GLU A 942 20.87 4.67 26.06
C GLU A 942 20.56 5.89 26.93
N ARG A 943 19.27 6.22 27.11
CA ARG A 943 18.75 7.37 27.86
C ARG A 943 17.46 7.02 28.64
N PRO A 944 17.44 5.94 29.43
CA PRO A 944 16.22 5.41 30.05
C PRO A 944 15.47 6.42 30.93
N HIS A 945 16.19 7.38 31.52
CA HIS A 945 15.61 8.41 32.40
C HIS A 945 14.61 9.34 31.70
N LEU A 946 14.70 9.50 30.37
CA LEU A 946 13.81 10.38 29.60
C LEU A 946 12.38 9.83 29.46
N ILE A 947 12.19 8.51 29.57
CA ILE A 947 10.90 7.84 29.29
C ILE A 947 10.43 6.87 30.40
N PHE A 948 11.35 6.42 31.26
CA PHE A 948 11.07 5.56 32.41
C PHE A 948 11.23 6.28 33.77
N GLY A 949 11.56 7.58 33.76
CA GLY A 949 11.74 8.40 34.96
C GLY A 949 13.14 8.33 35.58
N ALA A 950 13.39 9.22 36.55
CA ALA A 950 14.71 9.40 37.15
C ALA A 950 15.27 8.10 37.78
N ASN A 951 16.56 7.84 37.55
CA ASN A 951 17.29 6.63 37.99
C ASN A 951 16.78 5.30 37.41
N ALA A 952 15.95 5.32 36.36
CA ALA A 952 15.56 4.09 35.66
C ALA A 952 16.75 3.37 35.02
N LYS A 953 16.77 2.04 35.13
CA LYS A 953 17.77 1.19 34.46
C LYS A 953 17.53 1.15 32.95
N PRO A 954 18.56 0.91 32.12
CA PRO A 954 18.37 0.58 30.71
C PRO A 954 17.33 -0.54 30.47
N TYR A 955 16.74 -0.53 29.28
CA TYR A 955 16.11 -1.69 28.67
C TYR A 955 16.80 -2.00 27.35
N THR A 956 17.46 -3.15 27.29
CA THR A 956 17.85 -3.78 26.03
C THR A 956 16.94 -4.98 25.81
N ILE A 957 16.59 -5.24 24.54
CA ILE A 957 16.00 -6.52 24.16
C ILE A 957 17.03 -7.60 24.50
N GLN A 958 16.65 -8.55 25.37
CA GLN A 958 17.56 -9.55 25.95
C GLN A 958 17.69 -10.80 25.10
#